data_AF-A0A9P1FIC0-F1
#
_entry.id   AF-A0A9P1FIC0-F1
#
_cell.length_a   1.000
_cell.length_b   1.000
_cell.length_c   1.000
_cell.angle_alpha   90.00
_cell.angle_beta   90.00
_cell.angle_gamma   90.00
#
_symmetry.space_group_name_H-M   'P 1'
#
loop_
_entity.id
_entity.type
_entity.pdbx_description
1 polymer ?
#
loop_
_entity_poly.entity_id
_entity_poly.type
_entity_poly.pdbx_seq_one_letter_code
_entity_poly.pdbx_strand_id
1 'polypeptide(L)'
;MSPLLGLSFTCFLLWADGSSVEFDDLQAGLHLEDQSCGSSPDAACWIQRRAKRLSEESDADSNHSQQSEGRAGVNASDVLGSQESDHTLVSTNASKFYCDSHTGGSCRFWSCSSSRGPTMCKSSQCRCMPGFCATAGVCNERKQENVAHVADTCNRDTGGSCRFFGCSSYRGAVDCIDGGCVCKAGYCSADDGSCHQPKARIKAHVVPVNLQQRNFPSSQVNLRTGLCFSGGGSRALTVTMGVLRALESLKLIPHVDAISSVSGGTWASSIYMFAKDVSIKELLGEDTTPNELTMDRLLKTPARLGAVATTSITSLLWHNVKFNNPHEMWIDSYAKAVLEPFGLANRSQFMAANEESLQEILRRNPSLSSDQFQVPNPLRPKTYIMGGTILAPVGLLATETSAVSLQMSPDYTGSPFYPKDSLVHYKGQDNREFLVGGGFVESFAFGGSAPSSAQGQMGGEAVEMEAPPTAFSLADAIGISSAAFASVLVNAGWLTSAASFVIGHEAEEYLPVKDVWPVTSNKFSTWRPALKYQLGDGAEVDNTGMMALLQRKVPKIVAVFGTNRELAEDIDFCDGNVLRLSLKNKVSNDLLDKFGYVAENPGEYLIYNQVFHSDDLAKLLCKFEKKRKSGEALVVQQDMEVLANSKWGIEGNWRVSVIFVYLNSCKRFTVNLPPETLQEVEKGRWGRFANWPHFKTSSQNSGKFTSYTPEQVNLLAAFGEYMIRSNTEMFMRFFQ
;
A
#
# COMPACT_ATOMS: atom_id res chain seq x y z
N MET A 1 -30.42 -15.88 0.09
CA MET A 1 -29.11 -16.47 0.42
C MET A 1 -28.04 -15.43 0.85
N SER A 2 -28.35 -14.13 0.94
CA SER A 2 -27.37 -13.07 1.24
C SER A 2 -26.98 -12.80 2.72
N PRO A 3 -27.71 -13.17 3.79
CA PRO A 3 -27.30 -12.80 5.16
C PRO A 3 -26.15 -13.65 5.73
N LEU A 4 -25.79 -14.78 5.12
CA LEU A 4 -24.70 -15.67 5.58
C LEU A 4 -23.30 -15.15 5.23
N LEU A 5 -23.16 -14.28 4.22
CA LEU A 5 -21.87 -13.80 3.70
C LEU A 5 -21.17 -12.82 4.65
N GLY A 6 -21.89 -11.81 5.17
CA GLY A 6 -21.35 -10.88 6.17
C GLY A 6 -21.04 -11.53 7.52
N LEU A 7 -21.81 -12.57 7.88
CA LEU A 7 -21.58 -13.42 9.05
C LEU A 7 -20.25 -14.17 8.95
N SER A 8 -19.97 -14.74 7.79
CA SER A 8 -18.77 -15.55 7.57
C SER A 8 -17.49 -14.71 7.50
N PHE A 9 -17.50 -13.54 6.86
CA PHE A 9 -16.33 -12.65 6.83
C PHE A 9 -16.05 -11.98 8.18
N THR A 10 -17.08 -11.58 8.93
CA THR A 10 -16.88 -11.02 10.28
C THR A 10 -16.41 -12.08 11.26
N CYS A 11 -16.96 -13.30 11.21
CA CYS A 11 -16.44 -14.43 11.97
C CYS A 11 -15.02 -14.79 11.55
N PHE A 12 -14.68 -14.68 10.25
CA PHE A 12 -13.32 -14.89 9.78
C PHE A 12 -12.37 -13.81 10.29
N LEU A 13 -12.72 -12.52 10.27
CA LEU A 13 -11.88 -11.47 10.84
C LEU A 13 -11.66 -11.69 12.34
N LEU A 14 -12.71 -12.05 13.08
CA LEU A 14 -12.62 -12.43 14.49
C LEU A 14 -11.81 -13.72 14.72
N TRP A 15 -11.79 -14.65 13.76
CA TRP A 15 -11.03 -15.90 13.81
C TRP A 15 -9.58 -15.75 13.33
N ALA A 16 -9.30 -14.86 12.37
CA ALA A 16 -7.96 -14.46 11.97
C ALA A 16 -7.28 -13.75 13.15
N ASP A 17 -8.03 -12.88 13.84
CA ASP A 17 -7.64 -12.34 15.16
C ASP A 17 -7.54 -13.44 16.23
N GLY A 18 -8.45 -14.42 16.20
CA GLY A 18 -8.48 -15.57 17.10
C GLY A 18 -7.48 -16.69 16.77
N SER A 19 -6.69 -16.54 15.70
CA SER A 19 -5.57 -17.41 15.33
C SER A 19 -4.24 -16.68 15.45
N SER A 20 -4.27 -15.34 15.52
CA SER A 20 -3.40 -14.58 16.44
C SER A 20 -3.92 -14.68 17.88
N VAL A 21 -4.14 -15.91 18.36
CA VAL A 21 -4.06 -16.14 19.80
C VAL A 21 -2.69 -15.59 20.20
N GLU A 22 -2.67 -14.49 20.97
CA GLU A 22 -1.56 -14.28 21.90
C GLU A 22 -1.47 -15.60 22.65
N PHE A 23 -0.45 -16.42 22.32
CA PHE A 23 -0.20 -17.74 22.90
C PHE A 23 -0.16 -17.73 24.44
N ASP A 24 -0.22 -16.54 25.04
CA ASP A 24 -0.22 -16.23 26.46
C ASP A 24 -1.53 -16.62 27.19
N ASP A 25 -2.70 -16.60 26.55
CA ASP A 25 -3.97 -16.95 27.24
C ASP A 25 -4.18 -18.48 27.41
N LEU A 26 -3.34 -19.31 26.78
CA LEU A 26 -3.35 -20.77 26.96
C LEU A 26 -2.29 -21.28 27.96
N GLN A 27 -1.33 -20.44 28.39
CA GLN A 27 -0.31 -20.82 29.37
C GLN A 27 -0.74 -20.62 30.83
N ALA A 28 -1.84 -19.92 31.10
CA ALA A 28 -2.37 -19.77 32.46
C ALA A 28 -3.02 -21.04 33.05
N GLY A 29 -3.09 -22.14 32.29
CA GLY A 29 -3.80 -23.37 32.68
C GLY A 29 -2.98 -24.65 32.83
N LEU A 30 -1.67 -24.65 32.56
CA LEU A 30 -0.85 -25.87 32.64
C LEU A 30 0.50 -25.58 33.31
N HIS A 31 0.58 -25.95 34.60
CA HIS A 31 1.85 -26.18 35.27
C HIS A 31 2.63 -27.28 34.53
N LEU A 32 3.68 -26.92 33.82
CA LEU A 32 4.76 -27.83 33.45
C LEU A 32 6.08 -27.20 33.89
N GLU A 33 6.81 -27.97 34.69
CA GLU A 33 8.00 -27.59 35.44
C GLU A 33 9.16 -27.15 34.53
N ASP A 34 9.85 -26.09 34.98
CA ASP A 34 11.18 -25.68 34.54
C ASP A 34 12.15 -26.88 34.55
N GLN A 35 12.78 -27.16 33.41
CA GLN A 35 14.02 -27.93 33.38
C GLN A 35 15.20 -27.03 33.06
N SER A 36 15.99 -26.80 34.11
CA SER A 36 17.33 -26.21 34.12
C SER A 36 18.25 -26.79 33.03
N CYS A 37 18.94 -25.91 32.30
CA CYS A 37 20.05 -26.28 31.41
C CYS A 37 21.24 -26.82 32.22
N GLY A 38 21.59 -28.10 31.97
CA GLY A 38 22.73 -28.78 32.58
C GLY A 38 24.08 -28.38 31.99
N SER A 39 25.10 -28.43 32.83
CA SER A 39 26.51 -28.10 32.61
C SER A 39 27.24 -29.01 31.62
N SER A 40 27.71 -28.47 30.50
CA SER A 40 28.81 -28.99 29.67
C SER A 40 29.45 -27.86 28.82
N PRO A 41 30.77 -27.82 28.57
CA PRO A 41 31.46 -26.62 28.08
C PRO A 41 31.29 -26.26 26.59
N ASP A 42 30.49 -26.99 25.81
CA ASP A 42 30.36 -26.74 24.34
C ASP A 42 28.99 -26.16 23.93
N ALA A 43 28.38 -25.32 24.77
CA ALA A 43 27.08 -24.70 24.51
C ALA A 43 27.18 -23.27 23.95
N ALA A 44 27.10 -23.13 22.62
CA ALA A 44 26.74 -21.87 21.95
C ALA A 44 25.22 -21.86 21.67
N CYS A 45 24.45 -21.48 22.69
CA CYS A 45 23.02 -21.21 22.60
C CYS A 45 22.81 -19.77 22.10
N TRP A 46 22.12 -19.62 20.97
CA TRP A 46 21.62 -18.37 20.38
C TRP A 46 22.60 -17.18 20.29
N ILE A 47 23.47 -17.23 19.28
CA ILE A 47 23.87 -16.14 18.37
C ILE A 47 24.52 -16.86 17.17
N GLN A 48 24.11 -16.53 15.93
CA GLN A 48 24.69 -16.92 14.61
C GLN A 48 23.76 -17.67 13.63
N ARG A 49 22.85 -16.93 12.99
CA ARG A 49 22.56 -17.11 11.56
C ARG A 49 22.70 -15.79 10.78
N ARG A 50 23.79 -15.04 11.04
CA ARG A 50 24.12 -13.78 10.34
C ARG A 50 25.49 -13.76 9.63
N ALA A 51 26.25 -14.86 9.58
CA ALA A 51 27.58 -14.86 8.94
C ALA A 51 27.88 -16.02 7.95
N LYS A 52 26.92 -16.88 7.62
CA LYS A 52 27.14 -18.01 6.67
C LYS A 52 26.28 -17.94 5.40
N ARG A 53 25.70 -16.77 5.08
CA ARG A 53 24.92 -16.58 3.85
C ARG A 53 25.36 -15.40 2.98
N LEU A 54 26.43 -14.69 3.37
CA LEU A 54 27.03 -13.61 2.57
C LEU A 54 28.39 -14.01 1.96
N SER A 55 28.84 -15.26 2.13
CA SER A 55 30.08 -15.79 1.53
C SER A 55 29.85 -16.91 0.52
N GLU A 56 28.61 -17.32 0.27
CA GLU A 56 28.28 -18.38 -0.71
C GLU A 56 27.65 -17.82 -2.00
N GLU A 57 27.55 -16.49 -2.14
CA GLU A 57 27.07 -15.80 -3.36
C GLU A 57 28.16 -15.00 -4.10
N SER A 58 29.44 -15.13 -3.70
CA SER A 58 30.57 -14.49 -4.42
C SER A 58 31.36 -15.44 -5.34
N ASP A 59 31.02 -16.72 -5.41
CA ASP A 59 31.78 -17.74 -6.16
C ASP A 59 31.01 -18.36 -7.34
N ALA A 60 30.20 -17.55 -8.03
CA ALA A 60 29.57 -17.93 -9.31
C ALA A 60 29.95 -16.95 -10.42
N ASP A 61 31.24 -16.61 -10.52
CA ASP A 61 31.79 -15.84 -11.65
C ASP A 61 33.17 -16.40 -12.02
N SER A 62 33.20 -17.56 -12.69
CA SER A 62 34.28 -17.95 -13.61
C SER A 62 33.94 -19.26 -14.32
N ASN A 63 34.32 -19.32 -15.61
CA ASN A 63 34.30 -20.45 -16.54
C ASN A 63 33.01 -20.64 -17.37
N HIS A 64 32.96 -20.00 -18.55
CA HIS A 64 33.33 -20.70 -19.78
C HIS A 64 33.38 -19.75 -20.99
N SER A 65 34.59 -19.52 -21.48
CA SER A 65 34.87 -19.13 -22.86
C SER A 65 35.22 -20.40 -23.66
N GLN A 66 34.65 -20.58 -24.85
CA GLN A 66 35.39 -20.72 -26.13
C GLN A 66 34.54 -21.37 -27.25
N GLN A 67 34.61 -20.72 -28.42
CA GLN A 67 34.56 -21.24 -29.80
C GLN A 67 33.22 -21.85 -30.28
N SER A 68 32.70 -21.50 -31.47
CA SER A 68 33.37 -21.55 -32.76
C SER A 68 32.77 -20.60 -33.82
N GLU A 69 33.62 -20.27 -34.79
CA GLU A 69 33.35 -19.51 -36.01
C GLU A 69 32.55 -20.32 -37.05
N GLY A 70 31.79 -19.63 -37.91
CA GLY A 70 31.14 -20.22 -39.08
C GLY A 70 30.59 -19.15 -40.04
N ARG A 71 31.12 -19.12 -41.25
CA ARG A 71 31.18 -18.01 -42.22
C ARG A 71 30.17 -18.18 -43.37
N ALA A 72 29.66 -17.05 -43.89
CA ALA A 72 29.12 -16.80 -45.26
C ALA A 72 27.90 -17.62 -45.74
N GLY A 73 27.02 -17.15 -46.62
CA GLY A 73 26.91 -15.92 -47.41
C GLY A 73 25.72 -16.03 -48.39
N VAL A 74 25.14 -14.88 -48.73
CA VAL A 74 24.53 -14.43 -50.01
C VAL A 74 23.73 -15.42 -50.89
N ASN A 75 22.46 -15.11 -51.18
CA ASN A 75 22.03 -14.60 -52.51
C ASN A 75 20.53 -14.30 -52.59
N ALA A 76 20.23 -13.17 -53.22
CA ALA A 76 18.94 -12.71 -53.71
C ALA A 76 18.93 -12.79 -55.25
N SER A 77 17.77 -12.47 -55.86
CA SER A 77 17.37 -12.43 -57.31
C SER A 77 16.54 -13.63 -57.73
N ASP A 78 15.47 -13.57 -58.54
CA ASP A 78 14.63 -12.55 -59.22
C ASP A 78 13.29 -13.32 -59.54
N VAL A 79 12.13 -12.76 -59.92
CA VAL A 79 11.76 -12.39 -61.31
C VAL A 79 10.25 -11.99 -61.34
N LEU A 80 9.99 -10.79 -61.87
CA LEU A 80 8.91 -10.27 -62.76
C LEU A 80 7.77 -11.24 -63.15
N GLY A 81 6.47 -10.90 -63.15
CA GLY A 81 5.74 -9.86 -63.90
C GLY A 81 4.49 -10.51 -64.55
N SER A 82 3.29 -9.92 -64.52
CA SER A 82 2.61 -9.33 -65.70
C SER A 82 1.15 -8.92 -65.39
N GLN A 83 0.71 -7.87 -66.07
CA GLN A 83 -0.62 -7.23 -66.12
C GLN A 83 -1.57 -8.03 -67.06
N GLU A 84 -2.91 -7.93 -67.01
CA GLU A 84 -3.79 -6.88 -67.60
C GLU A 84 -5.29 -7.19 -67.25
N SER A 85 -6.10 -6.19 -66.85
CA SER A 85 -7.26 -5.56 -67.55
C SER A 85 -8.55 -6.43 -67.69
N ASP A 86 -9.81 -6.01 -67.60
CA ASP A 86 -10.52 -4.73 -67.48
C ASP A 86 -11.99 -5.02 -67.06
N HIS A 87 -12.69 -4.00 -66.55
CA HIS A 87 -14.15 -3.73 -66.54
C HIS A 87 -14.71 -3.17 -65.22
N THR A 88 -14.97 -1.88 -65.30
CA THR A 88 -15.76 -0.99 -64.44
C THR A 88 -17.11 -1.53 -63.97
N LEU A 89 -17.47 -1.26 -62.70
CA LEU A 89 -18.80 -0.77 -62.27
C LEU A 89 -18.66 -0.08 -60.90
N VAL A 90 -19.19 1.14 -60.82
CA VAL A 90 -19.21 2.01 -59.62
C VAL A 90 -20.10 1.38 -58.55
N SER A 91 -19.59 1.23 -57.32
CA SER A 91 -20.41 1.01 -56.13
C SER A 91 -19.81 1.71 -54.92
N THR A 92 -20.61 2.59 -54.33
CA THR A 92 -20.37 3.31 -53.10
C THR A 92 -20.20 2.36 -51.92
N ASN A 93 -18.99 2.27 -51.37
CA ASN A 93 -18.77 1.90 -49.96
C ASN A 93 -17.31 2.19 -49.58
N ALA A 94 -17.07 3.29 -48.86
CA ALA A 94 -15.83 3.44 -48.11
C ALA A 94 -15.87 2.42 -46.96
N SER A 95 -15.31 1.24 -47.19
CA SER A 95 -15.15 0.21 -46.17
C SER A 95 -14.24 0.75 -45.06
N LYS A 96 -14.80 0.84 -43.85
CA LYS A 96 -14.05 1.12 -42.62
C LYS A 96 -12.97 0.04 -42.47
N PHE A 97 -11.69 0.44 -42.50
CA PHE A 97 -10.58 -0.49 -42.26
C PHE A 97 -10.58 -0.92 -40.79
N TYR A 98 -10.96 -2.17 -40.55
CA TYR A 98 -10.95 -2.80 -39.23
C TYR A 98 -9.61 -3.54 -39.06
N CYS A 99 -8.88 -3.28 -37.98
CA CYS A 99 -7.68 -4.04 -37.64
C CYS A 99 -8.10 -5.32 -36.91
N ASP A 100 -8.36 -6.38 -37.66
CA ASP A 100 -8.54 -7.72 -37.08
C ASP A 100 -7.18 -8.19 -36.55
N SER A 101 -7.15 -8.94 -35.44
CA SER A 101 -5.95 -9.61 -34.95
C SER A 101 -6.04 -11.12 -35.11
N HIS A 102 -7.24 -11.66 -35.38
CA HIS A 102 -7.47 -13.07 -35.53
C HIS A 102 -7.22 -13.48 -36.99
N THR A 103 -6.34 -14.45 -37.21
CA THR A 103 -6.02 -14.86 -38.57
C THR A 103 -7.02 -15.87 -39.14
N GLY A 104 -7.99 -16.33 -38.35
CA GLY A 104 -8.85 -17.48 -38.70
C GLY A 104 -8.16 -18.84 -38.50
N GLY A 105 -6.96 -18.88 -37.93
CA GLY A 105 -6.17 -20.10 -37.72
C GLY A 105 -6.31 -20.66 -36.31
N SER A 106 -6.13 -21.96 -36.15
CA SER A 106 -6.03 -22.60 -34.83
C SER A 106 -4.61 -23.08 -34.58
N CYS A 107 -4.18 -22.97 -33.32
CA CYS A 107 -2.95 -23.54 -32.81
C CYS A 107 -3.20 -24.54 -31.67
N ARG A 108 -4.36 -25.21 -31.69
CA ARG A 108 -4.78 -26.16 -30.66
C ARG A 108 -3.86 -27.38 -30.52
N PHE A 109 -3.29 -27.83 -31.65
CA PHE A 109 -2.47 -29.04 -31.71
C PHE A 109 -1.09 -28.81 -32.35
N TRP A 110 -0.91 -27.67 -33.02
CA TRP A 110 0.30 -27.30 -33.76
C TRP A 110 0.55 -25.80 -33.61
N SER A 111 1.76 -25.35 -33.88
CA SER A 111 2.07 -23.92 -33.95
C SER A 111 1.31 -23.24 -35.10
N CYS A 112 1.15 -21.92 -35.02
CA CYS A 112 0.51 -21.15 -36.08
C CYS A 112 1.26 -21.28 -37.40
N SER A 113 0.52 -21.50 -38.49
CA SER A 113 1.12 -21.63 -39.82
C SER A 113 1.90 -20.36 -40.17
N SER A 114 3.15 -20.53 -40.60
CA SER A 114 4.04 -19.43 -41.02
C SER A 114 3.46 -18.59 -42.17
N SER A 115 2.56 -19.18 -42.98
CA SER A 115 1.82 -18.47 -44.04
C SER A 115 0.94 -17.32 -43.54
N ARG A 116 0.68 -17.26 -42.23
CA ARG A 116 -0.19 -16.26 -41.59
C ARG A 116 0.59 -15.04 -41.09
N GLY A 117 1.90 -14.97 -41.34
CA GLY A 117 2.75 -13.87 -40.90
C GLY A 117 3.12 -13.96 -39.40
N PRO A 118 3.60 -12.87 -38.80
CA PRO A 118 4.03 -12.83 -37.41
C PRO A 118 2.83 -13.05 -36.48
N THR A 119 2.68 -14.30 -36.05
CA THR A 119 1.55 -14.78 -35.28
C THR A 119 2.00 -15.35 -33.94
N MET A 120 1.16 -15.15 -32.92
CA MET A 120 1.26 -15.81 -31.63
C MET A 120 0.08 -16.74 -31.43
N CYS A 121 0.32 -17.87 -30.77
CA CYS A 121 -0.73 -18.77 -30.34
C CYS A 121 -1.30 -18.28 -29.01
N LYS A 122 -2.58 -17.87 -29.00
CA LYS A 122 -3.30 -17.48 -27.78
C LYS A 122 -4.65 -18.19 -27.76
N SER A 123 -4.95 -18.92 -26.69
CA SER A 123 -6.23 -19.63 -26.51
C SER A 123 -6.58 -20.57 -27.67
N SER A 124 -5.62 -21.37 -28.15
CA SER A 124 -5.78 -22.27 -29.31
C SER A 124 -6.10 -21.57 -30.64
N GLN A 125 -5.95 -20.25 -30.72
CA GLN A 125 -6.16 -19.43 -31.92
C GLN A 125 -4.87 -18.73 -32.34
N CYS A 126 -4.69 -18.59 -33.65
CA CYS A 126 -3.61 -17.83 -34.24
C CYS A 126 -3.97 -16.37 -34.34
N ARG A 127 -3.18 -15.53 -33.67
CA ARG A 127 -3.39 -14.09 -33.61
C ARG A 127 -2.14 -13.35 -34.05
N CYS A 128 -2.31 -12.18 -34.64
CA CYS A 128 -1.20 -11.32 -35.01
C CYS A 128 -0.43 -10.83 -33.78
N MET A 129 0.89 -10.74 -33.91
CA MET A 129 1.72 -10.09 -32.91
C MET A 129 1.36 -8.60 -32.80
N PRO A 130 1.57 -7.97 -31.63
CA PRO A 130 1.37 -6.53 -31.46
C PRO A 130 2.08 -5.72 -32.53
N GLY A 131 1.39 -4.73 -33.11
CA GLY A 131 1.89 -3.93 -34.25
C GLY A 131 1.45 -4.43 -35.63
N PHE A 132 0.83 -5.61 -35.72
CA PHE A 132 0.33 -6.20 -36.95
C PHE A 132 -1.20 -6.36 -36.94
N CYS A 133 -1.83 -6.33 -38.11
CA CYS A 133 -3.26 -6.58 -38.31
C CYS A 133 -3.46 -7.74 -39.29
N ALA A 134 -4.38 -8.65 -38.98
CA ALA A 134 -4.85 -9.71 -39.85
C ALA A 134 -5.68 -9.10 -40.98
N THR A 135 -5.18 -9.21 -42.20
CA THR A 135 -5.94 -8.92 -43.42
C THR A 135 -5.99 -10.21 -44.23
N ALA A 136 -7.20 -10.71 -44.51
CA ALA A 136 -7.41 -11.99 -45.20
C ALA A 136 -6.65 -13.18 -44.54
N GLY A 137 -6.54 -13.18 -43.21
CA GLY A 137 -5.90 -14.26 -42.45
C GLY A 137 -4.37 -14.24 -42.42
N VAL A 138 -3.75 -13.14 -42.86
CA VAL A 138 -2.30 -12.90 -42.80
C VAL A 138 -2.02 -11.59 -42.05
N CYS A 139 -1.05 -11.62 -41.14
CA CYS A 139 -0.67 -10.48 -40.32
C CYS A 139 0.27 -9.53 -41.07
N ASN A 140 -0.19 -8.30 -41.31
CA ASN A 140 0.56 -7.23 -41.98
C ASN A 140 0.79 -6.05 -41.04
N GLU A 141 1.90 -5.32 -41.22
CA GLU A 141 2.23 -4.12 -40.42
C GLU A 141 1.21 -3.00 -40.62
N ARG A 142 0.93 -2.23 -39.56
CA ARG A 142 0.03 -1.07 -39.62
C ARG A 142 0.64 0.05 -40.48
N LYS A 143 0.14 0.25 -41.71
CA LYS A 143 0.42 1.47 -42.49
C LYS A 143 -0.48 2.61 -42.02
N GLN A 144 0.10 3.61 -41.36
CA GLN A 144 -0.57 4.85 -40.97
C GLN A 144 -0.73 5.78 -42.17
N GLU A 145 -1.81 5.68 -42.94
CA GLU A 145 -2.21 6.77 -43.84
C GLU A 145 -3.73 6.97 -43.83
N ASN A 146 -4.14 8.11 -43.28
CA ASN A 146 -5.43 8.81 -43.45
C ASN A 146 -6.74 8.10 -43.05
N VAL A 147 -7.36 8.56 -41.95
CA VAL A 147 -8.72 9.18 -41.89
C VAL A 147 -9.15 9.33 -40.42
N ALA A 148 -9.63 10.53 -40.09
CA ALA A 148 -10.23 10.89 -38.81
C ALA A 148 -11.54 10.12 -38.56
N HIS A 149 -11.58 9.28 -37.53
CA HIS A 149 -12.75 9.09 -36.65
C HIS A 149 -12.27 8.50 -35.32
N VAL A 150 -12.31 9.36 -34.31
CA VAL A 150 -12.13 9.09 -32.89
C VAL A 150 -13.35 8.30 -32.39
N ALA A 151 -13.25 6.97 -32.19
CA ALA A 151 -14.08 6.17 -31.25
C ALA A 151 -13.86 4.63 -31.26
N ASP A 152 -13.39 3.98 -32.34
CA ASP A 152 -13.58 2.51 -32.49
C ASP A 152 -12.28 1.68 -32.76
N THR A 153 -11.15 2.01 -32.13
CA THR A 153 -9.86 1.32 -32.39
C THR A 153 -9.52 0.20 -31.40
N CYS A 154 -10.48 -0.66 -31.05
CA CYS A 154 -10.23 -1.80 -30.17
C CYS A 154 -10.89 -3.09 -30.66
N ASN A 155 -10.32 -4.24 -30.29
CA ASN A 155 -10.89 -5.54 -30.63
C ASN A 155 -12.27 -5.69 -29.97
N ARG A 156 -13.32 -5.91 -30.76
CA ARG A 156 -14.69 -6.14 -30.25
C ARG A 156 -15.07 -7.63 -30.22
N ASP A 157 -14.26 -8.52 -30.79
CA ASP A 157 -14.55 -9.94 -30.77
C ASP A 157 -14.19 -10.56 -29.42
N THR A 158 -15.21 -11.10 -28.74
CA THR A 158 -15.10 -11.73 -27.43
C THR A 158 -14.63 -13.19 -27.48
N GLY A 159 -14.55 -13.79 -28.67
CA GLY A 159 -14.32 -15.21 -28.85
C GLY A 159 -15.49 -16.10 -28.42
N GLY A 160 -16.64 -15.51 -28.04
CA GLY A 160 -17.87 -16.23 -27.71
C GLY A 160 -18.70 -16.57 -28.95
N SER A 161 -19.48 -17.65 -28.87
CA SER A 161 -20.43 -18.04 -29.91
C SER A 161 -21.86 -17.86 -29.40
N CYS A 162 -22.74 -17.39 -30.28
CA CYS A 162 -24.18 -17.30 -30.06
C CYS A 162 -25.00 -18.11 -31.08
N ARG A 163 -24.39 -19.13 -31.70
CA ARG A 163 -25.04 -19.94 -32.75
C ARG A 163 -26.23 -20.78 -32.27
N PHE A 164 -26.21 -21.21 -31.02
CA PHE A 164 -27.25 -22.11 -30.46
C PHE A 164 -27.91 -21.55 -29.19
N PHE A 165 -27.20 -20.68 -28.47
CA PHE A 165 -27.67 -20.02 -27.25
C PHE A 165 -27.27 -18.55 -27.30
N GLY A 166 -27.92 -17.69 -26.52
CA GLY A 166 -27.52 -16.28 -26.40
C GLY A 166 -26.10 -16.13 -25.84
N CYS A 167 -25.50 -14.96 -26.05
CA CYS A 167 -24.19 -14.67 -25.48
C CYS A 167 -24.21 -14.75 -23.95
N SER A 168 -23.16 -15.35 -23.37
CA SER A 168 -23.06 -15.51 -21.92
C SER A 168 -23.02 -14.14 -21.22
N SER A 169 -23.78 -14.00 -20.13
CA SER A 169 -24.00 -12.72 -19.43
C SER A 169 -22.73 -12.11 -18.85
N TYR A 170 -21.71 -12.92 -18.50
CA TYR A 170 -20.43 -12.41 -17.99
C TYR A 170 -19.66 -11.58 -19.03
N ARG A 171 -20.00 -11.70 -20.32
CA ARG A 171 -19.34 -10.97 -21.40
C ARG A 171 -19.74 -9.49 -21.45
N GLY A 172 -20.75 -9.07 -20.68
CA GLY A 172 -21.17 -7.69 -20.57
C GLY A 172 -21.95 -7.20 -21.80
N ALA A 173 -21.64 -5.99 -22.27
CA ALA A 173 -22.35 -5.35 -23.37
C ALA A 173 -21.97 -5.97 -24.73
N VAL A 174 -22.68 -7.04 -25.12
CA VAL A 174 -22.47 -7.77 -26.39
C VAL A 174 -23.71 -7.78 -27.27
N ASP A 175 -23.48 -7.81 -28.58
CA ASP A 175 -24.42 -8.15 -29.64
C ASP A 175 -24.05 -9.51 -30.24
N CYS A 176 -25.07 -10.28 -30.63
CA CYS A 176 -24.87 -11.51 -31.40
C CYS A 176 -24.84 -11.15 -32.88
N ILE A 177 -23.67 -11.23 -33.52
CA ILE A 177 -23.46 -10.89 -34.93
C ILE A 177 -22.87 -12.12 -35.63
N ASP A 178 -23.56 -12.63 -36.66
CA ASP A 178 -23.14 -13.80 -37.45
C ASP A 178 -22.77 -15.06 -36.65
N GLY A 179 -23.47 -15.26 -35.53
CA GLY A 179 -23.22 -16.39 -34.61
C GLY A 179 -22.01 -16.21 -33.70
N GLY A 180 -21.35 -15.05 -33.72
CA GLY A 180 -20.31 -14.64 -32.77
C GLY A 180 -20.82 -13.60 -31.77
N CYS A 181 -20.31 -13.64 -30.55
CA CYS A 181 -20.57 -12.62 -29.53
C CYS A 181 -19.57 -11.48 -29.70
N VAL A 182 -20.06 -10.30 -30.07
CA VAL A 182 -19.24 -9.13 -30.37
C VAL A 182 -19.63 -8.02 -29.40
N CYS A 183 -18.67 -7.30 -28.82
CA CYS A 183 -18.95 -6.15 -27.98
C CYS A 183 -19.80 -5.12 -28.72
N LYS A 184 -20.75 -4.49 -28.03
CA LYS A 184 -21.56 -3.38 -28.56
C LYS A 184 -20.68 -2.24 -29.06
N ALA A 185 -21.21 -1.39 -29.94
CA ALA A 185 -20.49 -0.21 -30.41
C ALA A 185 -20.06 0.67 -29.23
N GLY A 186 -18.82 1.15 -29.22
CA GLY A 186 -18.23 1.87 -28.09
C GLY A 186 -17.74 0.98 -26.92
N TYR A 187 -17.72 -0.35 -27.07
CA TYR A 187 -17.13 -1.29 -26.11
C TYR A 187 -16.04 -2.14 -26.79
N CYS A 188 -15.05 -2.53 -26.01
CA CYS A 188 -13.86 -3.29 -26.37
C CYS A 188 -13.83 -4.62 -25.61
N SER A 189 -13.49 -5.70 -26.29
CA SER A 189 -13.25 -7.01 -25.69
C SER A 189 -11.92 -7.01 -24.96
N ALA A 190 -11.96 -7.33 -23.67
CA ALA A 190 -10.80 -7.73 -22.88
C ALA A 190 -10.36 -9.17 -23.24
N ASP A 191 -9.21 -9.57 -22.69
CA ASP A 191 -8.57 -10.87 -22.94
C ASP A 191 -9.39 -12.07 -22.43
N ASP A 192 -10.27 -11.84 -21.46
CA ASP A 192 -11.20 -12.83 -20.91
C ASP A 192 -12.52 -12.93 -21.71
N GLY A 193 -12.66 -12.13 -22.77
CA GLY A 193 -13.87 -12.08 -23.60
C GLY A 193 -15.02 -11.27 -23.01
N SER A 194 -14.76 -10.38 -22.04
CA SER A 194 -15.72 -9.40 -21.51
C SER A 194 -15.59 -8.03 -22.18
N CYS A 195 -16.69 -7.29 -22.30
CA CYS A 195 -16.76 -6.02 -23.03
C CYS A 195 -16.75 -4.80 -22.12
N HIS A 196 -15.80 -3.89 -22.35
CA HIS A 196 -15.56 -2.66 -21.56
C HIS A 196 -15.45 -1.44 -22.46
N GLN A 197 -15.97 -0.29 -22.06
CA GLN A 197 -15.75 0.94 -22.84
C GLN A 197 -14.27 1.32 -22.83
N PRO A 198 -13.67 1.72 -23.97
CA PRO A 198 -12.31 2.23 -23.98
C PRO A 198 -12.28 3.51 -23.15
N LYS A 199 -11.39 3.53 -22.17
CA LYS A 199 -11.27 4.66 -21.25
C LYS A 199 -10.61 5.83 -21.97
N ALA A 200 -10.88 7.05 -21.49
CA ALA A 200 -10.25 8.24 -22.02
C ALA A 200 -8.71 8.11 -21.97
N ARG A 201 -8.05 8.57 -23.04
CA ARG A 201 -6.60 8.72 -23.05
C ARG A 201 -6.24 9.93 -22.19
N ILE A 202 -5.32 9.73 -21.27
CA ILE A 202 -4.81 10.77 -20.38
C ILE A 202 -3.29 10.91 -20.53
N LYS A 203 -2.79 12.07 -20.14
CA LYS A 203 -1.39 12.46 -20.06
C LYS A 203 -1.04 12.73 -18.61
N ALA A 204 -0.15 11.92 -18.05
CA ALA A 204 0.32 12.05 -16.68
C ALA A 204 1.85 12.16 -16.63
N HIS A 205 2.36 12.74 -15.55
CA HIS A 205 3.77 12.66 -15.23
C HIS A 205 4.10 11.25 -14.70
N VAL A 206 5.16 10.67 -15.23
CA VAL A 206 5.77 9.43 -14.74
C VAL A 206 7.18 9.78 -14.30
N VAL A 207 7.45 9.60 -13.01
CA VAL A 207 8.71 10.01 -12.39
C VAL A 207 9.52 8.76 -12.03
N PRO A 208 10.59 8.45 -12.78
CA PRO A 208 11.48 7.34 -12.43
C PRO A 208 12.28 7.70 -11.18
N VAL A 209 12.21 6.81 -10.19
CA VAL A 209 12.96 6.91 -8.94
C VAL A 209 13.62 5.56 -8.71
N ASN A 210 14.91 5.46 -8.99
CA ASN A 210 15.72 4.25 -8.92
C ASN A 210 17.18 4.59 -8.58
N LEU A 211 18.08 3.60 -8.56
CA LEU A 211 19.48 3.83 -8.20
C LEU A 211 20.21 4.74 -9.20
N GLN A 212 19.79 4.74 -10.47
CA GLN A 212 20.36 5.59 -11.52
C GLN A 212 19.79 7.02 -11.48
N GLN A 213 18.54 7.18 -11.04
CA GLN A 213 17.85 8.46 -10.91
C GLN A 213 17.12 8.54 -9.57
N ARG A 214 17.75 9.14 -8.55
CA ARG A 214 17.21 9.23 -7.18
C ARG A 214 16.30 10.44 -6.93
N ASN A 215 15.95 11.17 -7.98
CA ASN A 215 15.20 12.42 -7.85
C ASN A 215 13.71 12.10 -7.67
N PHE A 216 13.22 12.29 -6.45
CA PHE A 216 11.79 12.27 -6.14
C PHE A 216 11.05 13.41 -6.88
N PRO A 217 9.72 13.31 -7.03
CA PRO A 217 8.92 14.41 -7.57
C PRO A 217 9.21 15.73 -6.85
N SER A 218 9.15 16.86 -7.57
CA SER A 218 9.56 18.18 -7.06
C SER A 218 8.81 18.63 -5.81
N SER A 219 7.55 18.21 -5.66
CA SER A 219 6.71 18.42 -4.47
C SER A 219 7.19 17.65 -3.23
N GLN A 220 8.11 16.71 -3.38
CA GLN A 220 8.56 15.78 -2.36
C GLN A 220 10.09 15.82 -2.11
N VAL A 221 10.76 16.86 -2.60
CA VAL A 221 12.19 17.12 -2.36
C VAL A 221 12.38 18.35 -1.47
N ASN A 222 13.61 18.56 -0.99
CA ASN A 222 13.97 19.69 -0.10
C ASN A 222 13.11 19.76 1.17
N LEU A 223 12.71 18.61 1.69
CA LEU A 223 11.96 18.47 2.94
C LEU A 223 12.94 18.53 4.11
N ARG A 224 12.73 19.46 5.06
CA ARG A 224 13.59 19.64 6.23
C ARG A 224 13.05 18.92 7.44
N THR A 225 11.74 18.95 7.64
CA THR A 225 11.11 18.35 8.81
C THR A 225 9.92 17.49 8.44
N GLY A 226 9.85 16.29 9.01
CA GLY A 226 8.73 15.38 8.79
C GLY A 226 8.16 14.80 10.08
N LEU A 227 6.87 14.48 10.03
CA LEU A 227 6.14 13.74 11.05
C LEU A 227 5.83 12.33 10.54
N CYS A 228 6.04 11.34 11.39
CA CYS A 228 5.69 9.96 11.15
C CYS A 228 4.61 9.52 12.16
N PHE A 229 3.48 9.02 11.67
CA PHE A 229 2.41 8.48 12.49
C PHE A 229 2.22 6.99 12.20
N SER A 230 2.55 6.15 13.18
CA SER A 230 2.47 4.70 13.03
C SER A 230 1.04 4.18 12.86
N GLY A 231 0.92 2.93 12.42
CA GLY A 231 -0.33 2.19 12.49
C GLY A 231 -0.69 1.74 13.90
N GLY A 232 -1.83 1.06 14.02
CA GLY A 232 -2.42 0.63 15.31
C GLY A 232 -3.90 0.93 15.48
N GLY A 233 -4.63 1.15 14.38
CA GLY A 233 -6.07 1.42 14.34
C GLY A 233 -6.51 2.60 15.21
N SER A 234 -7.63 2.46 15.92
CA SER A 234 -8.23 3.53 16.73
C SER A 234 -7.29 4.08 17.81
N ARG A 235 -6.36 3.27 18.35
CA ARG A 235 -5.33 3.74 19.28
C ARG A 235 -4.40 4.74 18.62
N ALA A 236 -3.83 4.37 17.46
CA ALA A 236 -2.92 5.25 16.73
C ALA A 236 -3.62 6.51 16.21
N LEU A 237 -4.88 6.41 15.74
CA LEU A 237 -5.71 7.56 15.39
C LEU A 237 -5.82 8.53 16.59
N THR A 238 -6.18 8.00 17.76
CA THR A 238 -6.44 8.79 18.97
C THR A 238 -5.17 9.46 19.50
N VAL A 239 -4.04 8.75 19.51
CA VAL A 239 -2.73 9.32 19.89
C VAL A 239 -2.33 10.41 18.89
N THR A 240 -2.48 10.15 17.59
CA THR A 240 -2.17 11.12 16.53
C THR A 240 -3.00 12.39 16.67
N MET A 241 -4.29 12.27 16.99
CA MET A 241 -5.15 13.44 17.27
C MET A 241 -4.57 14.33 18.38
N GLY A 242 -4.18 13.72 19.50
CA GLY A 242 -3.58 14.43 20.63
C GLY A 242 -2.27 15.13 20.28
N VAL A 243 -1.40 14.43 19.54
CA VAL A 243 -0.12 15.00 19.07
C VAL A 243 -0.37 16.20 18.14
N LEU A 244 -1.25 16.05 17.14
CA LEU A 244 -1.59 17.13 16.23
C LEU A 244 -2.20 18.33 16.97
N ARG A 245 -3.04 18.09 17.98
CA ARG A 245 -3.62 19.16 18.82
C ARG A 245 -2.52 19.97 19.51
N ALA A 246 -1.55 19.29 20.12
CA ALA A 246 -0.42 19.97 20.76
C ALA A 246 0.43 20.76 19.75
N LEU A 247 0.74 20.18 18.59
CA LEU A 247 1.55 20.85 17.56
C LEU A 247 0.84 22.08 16.97
N GLU A 248 -0.48 22.03 16.77
CA GLU A 248 -1.30 23.18 16.35
C GLU A 248 -1.30 24.29 17.41
N SER A 249 -1.57 23.94 18.68
CA SER A 249 -1.60 24.89 19.79
C SER A 249 -0.24 25.59 20.00
N LEU A 250 0.86 24.83 19.83
CA LEU A 250 2.23 25.35 19.88
C LEU A 250 2.66 26.07 18.59
N LYS A 251 1.81 26.14 17.57
CA LYS A 251 2.10 26.75 16.25
C LYS A 251 3.31 26.15 15.55
N LEU A 252 3.50 24.84 15.67
CA LEU A 252 4.64 24.12 15.08
C LEU A 252 4.33 23.53 13.70
N ILE A 253 3.06 23.35 13.35
CA ILE A 253 2.64 22.82 12.03
C ILE A 253 3.22 23.61 10.83
N PRO A 254 3.31 24.96 10.84
CA PRO A 254 3.94 25.69 9.74
C PRO A 254 5.41 25.35 9.48
N HIS A 255 6.09 24.67 10.41
CA HIS A 255 7.47 24.21 10.30
C HIS A 255 7.60 22.73 9.88
N VAL A 256 6.48 22.07 9.57
CA VAL A 256 6.42 20.68 9.11
C VAL A 256 6.30 20.67 7.59
N ASP A 257 7.26 20.07 6.90
CA ASP A 257 7.22 19.94 5.44
C ASP A 257 6.41 18.71 5.00
N ALA A 258 6.47 17.62 5.76
CA ALA A 258 5.86 16.36 5.37
C ALA A 258 5.19 15.60 6.52
N ILE A 259 4.10 14.91 6.21
CA ILE A 259 3.54 13.85 7.05
C ILE A 259 3.67 12.53 6.29
N SER A 260 4.14 11.49 6.98
CA SER A 260 4.12 10.11 6.52
C SER A 260 3.35 9.27 7.52
N SER A 261 2.36 8.50 7.08
CA SER A 261 1.46 7.81 7.99
C SER A 261 1.08 6.42 7.52
N VAL A 262 0.69 5.57 8.46
CA VAL A 262 0.26 4.18 8.22
C VAL A 262 -0.99 3.89 9.04
N SER A 263 -1.97 3.15 8.51
CA SER A 263 -3.12 2.62 9.25
C SER A 263 -3.84 3.66 10.10
N GLY A 264 -4.06 3.42 11.40
CA GLY A 264 -4.67 4.38 12.31
C GLY A 264 -4.07 5.79 12.25
N GLY A 265 -2.75 5.92 12.03
CA GLY A 265 -2.10 7.20 11.78
C GLY A 265 -2.55 7.85 10.47
N THR A 266 -2.77 7.06 9.41
CA THR A 266 -3.38 7.51 8.14
C THR A 266 -4.83 7.95 8.33
N TRP A 267 -5.62 7.26 9.16
CA TRP A 267 -7.02 7.65 9.40
C TRP A 267 -7.11 9.06 9.98
N ALA A 268 -6.31 9.36 11.02
CA ALA A 268 -6.23 10.69 11.59
C ALA A 268 -5.63 11.72 10.62
N SER A 269 -4.50 11.38 10.02
CA SER A 269 -3.75 12.32 9.17
C SER A 269 -4.52 12.69 7.91
N SER A 270 -5.25 11.75 7.29
CA SER A 270 -6.05 12.04 6.10
C SER A 270 -7.19 13.02 6.39
N ILE A 271 -7.90 12.84 7.50
CA ILE A 271 -8.92 13.81 7.94
C ILE A 271 -8.26 15.16 8.18
N TYR A 272 -7.15 15.20 8.91
CA TYR A 272 -6.44 16.44 9.23
C TYR A 272 -5.93 17.18 7.99
N MET A 273 -5.42 16.45 7.00
CA MET A 273 -4.90 16.97 5.75
C MET A 273 -6.00 17.52 4.83
N PHE A 274 -7.19 16.91 4.79
CA PHE A 274 -8.21 17.21 3.79
C PHE A 274 -9.43 17.97 4.30
N ALA A 275 -9.72 17.94 5.61
CA ALA A 275 -10.87 18.65 6.15
C ALA A 275 -10.70 20.18 6.01
N LYS A 276 -11.67 20.83 5.36
CA LYS A 276 -11.69 22.29 5.10
C LYS A 276 -12.81 23.02 5.83
N ASP A 277 -13.98 22.39 5.96
CA ASP A 277 -15.20 22.99 6.54
C ASP A 277 -15.33 22.75 8.05
N VAL A 278 -14.20 22.77 8.76
CA VAL A 278 -14.15 22.53 10.21
C VAL A 278 -12.98 23.31 10.82
N SER A 279 -13.23 23.99 11.94
CA SER A 279 -12.15 24.68 12.65
C SER A 279 -11.18 23.67 13.30
N ILE A 280 -9.92 24.06 13.51
CA ILE A 280 -8.95 23.17 14.19
C ILE A 280 -9.44 22.73 15.57
N LYS A 281 -10.07 23.63 16.33
CA LYS A 281 -10.62 23.32 17.66
C LYS A 281 -11.79 22.35 17.60
N GLU A 282 -12.68 22.48 16.61
CA GLU A 282 -13.78 21.53 16.43
C GLU A 282 -13.27 20.15 15.95
N LEU A 283 -12.25 20.16 15.10
CA LEU A 283 -11.65 18.95 14.55
C LEU A 283 -10.89 18.16 15.61
N LEU A 284 -9.95 18.81 16.29
CA LEU A 284 -9.02 18.17 17.22
C LEU A 284 -9.47 18.26 18.67
N GLY A 285 -10.36 19.18 19.03
CA GLY A 285 -10.77 19.47 20.42
C GLY A 285 -9.99 20.61 21.04
N GLU A 286 -10.48 21.11 22.17
CA GLU A 286 -9.76 22.07 23.02
C GLU A 286 -8.55 21.41 23.69
N ASP A 287 -7.55 22.23 24.00
CA ASP A 287 -6.37 21.82 24.77
C ASP A 287 -6.78 21.18 26.11
N THR A 288 -5.97 20.24 26.57
CA THR A 288 -6.23 19.49 27.79
C THR A 288 -5.10 19.59 28.79
N THR A 289 -5.46 19.57 30.07
CA THR A 289 -4.52 19.41 31.17
C THR A 289 -4.96 18.22 32.03
N PRO A 290 -4.03 17.39 32.54
CA PRO A 290 -4.39 16.15 33.24
C PRO A 290 -5.36 16.37 34.41
N ASN A 291 -5.18 17.44 35.17
CA ASN A 291 -5.98 17.79 36.35
C ASN A 291 -7.43 18.20 36.07
N GLU A 292 -7.78 18.42 34.80
CA GLU A 292 -9.15 18.75 34.40
C GLU A 292 -9.88 17.57 33.74
N LEU A 293 -9.23 16.41 33.63
CA LEU A 293 -9.78 15.21 32.97
C LEU A 293 -10.67 14.39 33.93
N THR A 294 -11.73 15.03 34.45
CA THR A 294 -12.73 14.36 35.28
C THR A 294 -13.50 13.32 34.46
N MET A 295 -14.09 12.31 35.11
CA MET A 295 -14.91 11.32 34.40
C MET A 295 -16.07 11.97 33.64
N ASP A 296 -16.68 13.03 34.19
CA ASP A 296 -17.71 13.82 33.50
C ASP A 296 -17.21 14.49 32.22
N ARG A 297 -15.96 14.96 32.20
CA ARG A 297 -15.34 15.50 30.97
C ARG A 297 -15.06 14.40 29.97
N LEU A 298 -14.53 13.26 30.43
CA LEU A 298 -14.15 12.14 29.59
C LEU A 298 -15.34 11.44 28.94
N LEU A 299 -16.50 11.38 29.61
CA LEU A 299 -17.72 10.78 29.09
C LEU A 299 -18.39 11.60 27.97
N LYS A 300 -17.96 12.85 27.74
CA LYS A 300 -18.51 13.68 26.66
C LYS A 300 -18.13 13.12 25.29
N THR A 301 -18.92 13.44 24.28
CA THR A 301 -18.59 13.14 22.88
C THR A 301 -17.20 13.67 22.54
N PRO A 302 -16.30 12.84 21.97
CA PRO A 302 -14.99 13.31 21.56
C PRO A 302 -15.07 14.40 20.48
N ALA A 303 -13.96 15.11 20.28
CA ALA A 303 -13.81 16.00 19.13
C ALA A 303 -14.07 15.24 17.81
N ARG A 304 -14.41 15.96 16.73
CA ARG A 304 -14.92 15.32 15.50
C ARG A 304 -13.97 14.24 14.96
N LEU A 305 -12.66 14.49 14.98
CA LEU A 305 -11.69 13.49 14.53
C LEU A 305 -11.69 12.25 15.45
N GLY A 306 -11.71 12.46 16.77
CA GLY A 306 -11.72 11.37 17.76
C GLY A 306 -13.03 10.57 17.76
N ALA A 307 -14.16 11.19 17.39
CA ALA A 307 -15.45 10.52 17.32
C ALA A 307 -15.44 9.36 16.30
N VAL A 308 -14.59 9.42 15.27
CA VAL A 308 -14.37 8.32 14.32
C VAL A 308 -13.95 7.03 15.03
N ALA A 309 -13.07 7.12 16.03
CA ALA A 309 -12.62 5.97 16.81
C ALA A 309 -13.74 5.30 17.64
N THR A 310 -14.90 5.95 17.78
CA THR A 310 -16.07 5.37 18.45
C THR A 310 -17.00 4.61 17.50
N THR A 311 -16.75 4.68 16.19
CA THR A 311 -17.58 4.04 15.16
C THR A 311 -17.23 2.57 14.99
N SER A 312 -18.24 1.70 15.05
CA SER A 312 -18.06 0.25 14.91
C SER A 312 -17.99 -0.15 13.44
N ILE A 313 -16.79 -0.41 12.92
CA ILE A 313 -16.58 -0.83 11.52
C ILE A 313 -17.32 -2.14 11.21
N THR A 314 -17.44 -3.06 12.18
CA THR A 314 -18.25 -4.27 12.03
C THR A 314 -19.68 -3.95 11.62
N SER A 315 -20.33 -2.99 12.28
CA SER A 315 -21.72 -2.60 11.95
C SER A 315 -21.89 -2.13 10.52
N LEU A 316 -20.82 -1.55 9.94
CA LEU A 316 -20.80 -1.09 8.55
C LEU A 316 -20.54 -2.24 7.58
N LEU A 317 -19.65 -3.17 7.92
CA LEU A 317 -19.48 -4.44 7.20
C LEU A 317 -20.80 -5.23 7.14
N TRP A 318 -21.59 -5.21 8.23
CA TRP A 318 -22.92 -5.85 8.33
C TRP A 318 -24.01 -5.18 7.49
N HIS A 319 -24.01 -3.85 7.37
CA HIS A 319 -25.08 -3.11 6.65
C HIS A 319 -24.83 -2.99 5.15
N ASN A 320 -23.60 -3.24 4.70
CA ASN A 320 -23.21 -3.05 3.32
C ASN A 320 -23.26 -4.33 2.46
N VAL A 321 -24.13 -5.30 2.80
CA VAL A 321 -24.38 -6.57 2.07
C VAL A 321 -24.98 -6.38 0.66
N LYS A 322 -24.93 -5.16 0.11
CA LYS A 322 -25.35 -4.81 -1.26
C LYS A 322 -24.17 -4.59 -2.21
N PHE A 323 -22.93 -4.83 -1.79
CA PHE A 323 -21.79 -4.71 -2.69
C PHE A 323 -21.77 -5.83 -3.73
N ASN A 324 -21.69 -5.43 -4.99
CA ASN A 324 -21.52 -6.34 -6.13
C ASN A 324 -20.06 -6.78 -6.32
N ASN A 325 -19.09 -6.19 -5.59
CA ASN A 325 -17.65 -6.51 -5.68
C ASN A 325 -17.02 -6.67 -4.28
N PRO A 326 -16.59 -7.88 -3.89
CA PRO A 326 -15.99 -8.14 -2.57
C PRO A 326 -14.67 -7.40 -2.32
N HIS A 327 -13.89 -7.08 -3.38
CA HIS A 327 -12.62 -6.36 -3.27
C HIS A 327 -12.77 -4.92 -2.77
N GLU A 328 -13.96 -4.33 -2.96
CA GLU A 328 -14.25 -2.93 -2.60
C GLU A 328 -14.89 -2.80 -1.20
N MET A 329 -15.45 -3.89 -0.68
CA MET A 329 -16.17 -3.89 0.60
C MET A 329 -15.33 -3.33 1.75
N TRP A 330 -14.06 -3.72 1.82
CA TRP A 330 -13.15 -3.23 2.86
C TRP A 330 -12.91 -1.72 2.74
N ILE A 331 -12.56 -1.26 1.55
CA ILE A 331 -12.29 0.16 1.27
C ILE A 331 -13.53 1.00 1.62
N ASP A 332 -14.70 0.60 1.16
CA ASP A 332 -15.94 1.35 1.37
C ASP A 332 -16.35 1.38 2.84
N SER A 333 -16.06 0.32 3.60
CA SER A 333 -16.38 0.27 5.03
C SER A 333 -15.52 1.25 5.82
N TYR A 334 -14.24 1.38 5.47
CA TYR A 334 -13.34 2.36 6.07
C TYR A 334 -13.63 3.79 5.59
N ALA A 335 -13.91 3.98 4.31
CA ALA A 335 -14.31 5.29 3.78
C ALA A 335 -15.56 5.80 4.51
N LYS A 336 -16.57 4.95 4.69
CA LYS A 336 -17.79 5.27 5.44
C LYS A 336 -17.54 5.56 6.92
N ALA A 337 -16.68 4.77 7.58
CA ALA A 337 -16.38 4.95 8.99
C ALA A 337 -15.56 6.22 9.27
N VAL A 338 -14.54 6.46 8.44
CA VAL A 338 -13.47 7.44 8.70
C VAL A 338 -13.68 8.75 7.96
N LEU A 339 -14.05 8.69 6.68
CA LEU A 339 -14.07 9.86 5.79
C LEU A 339 -15.46 10.48 5.61
N GLU A 340 -16.52 9.68 5.64
CA GLU A 340 -17.89 10.16 5.39
C GLU A 340 -18.37 11.22 6.39
N PRO A 341 -18.02 11.17 7.70
CA PRO A 341 -18.34 12.25 8.65
C PRO A 341 -17.77 13.64 8.29
N PHE A 342 -16.86 13.70 7.31
CA PHE A 342 -16.22 14.90 6.81
C PHE A 342 -16.51 15.16 5.32
N GLY A 343 -17.38 14.36 4.69
CA GLY A 343 -17.68 14.48 3.25
C GLY A 343 -16.53 14.05 2.34
N LEU A 344 -15.57 13.27 2.85
CA LEU A 344 -14.34 12.90 2.13
C LEU A 344 -14.39 11.50 1.49
N ALA A 345 -15.48 10.74 1.67
CA ALA A 345 -15.57 9.33 1.28
C ALA A 345 -15.89 9.06 -0.20
N ASN A 346 -16.01 10.09 -1.04
CA ASN A 346 -16.46 9.93 -2.42
C ASN A 346 -15.40 9.21 -3.29
N ARG A 347 -15.69 7.96 -3.67
CA ARG A 347 -14.84 7.09 -4.50
C ARG A 347 -14.60 7.59 -5.92
N SER A 348 -15.42 8.52 -6.41
CA SER A 348 -15.29 9.06 -7.76
C SER A 348 -14.37 10.29 -7.83
N GLN A 349 -13.83 10.75 -6.70
CA GLN A 349 -12.96 11.92 -6.68
C GLN A 349 -11.50 11.50 -6.80
N PHE A 350 -10.83 12.01 -7.83
CA PHE A 350 -9.38 11.92 -7.94
C PHE A 350 -8.71 12.76 -6.86
N MET A 351 -7.40 12.58 -6.68
CA MET A 351 -6.59 13.47 -5.86
C MET A 351 -5.65 14.31 -6.72
N ALA A 352 -5.37 15.52 -6.24
CA ALA A 352 -4.28 16.35 -6.73
C ALA A 352 -3.55 17.01 -5.55
N ALA A 353 -2.30 17.42 -5.77
CA ALA A 353 -1.42 17.97 -4.72
C ALA A 353 -1.99 19.24 -4.07
N ASN A 354 -2.53 20.12 -4.91
CA ASN A 354 -3.06 21.44 -4.59
C ASN A 354 -3.83 21.98 -5.81
N GLU A 355 -4.38 23.18 -5.68
CA GLU A 355 -5.17 23.81 -6.75
C GLU A 355 -4.34 24.07 -8.02
N GLU A 356 -3.09 24.50 -7.91
CA GLU A 356 -2.21 24.74 -9.06
C GLU A 356 -1.97 23.45 -9.85
N SER A 357 -1.70 22.36 -9.15
CA SER A 357 -1.50 21.03 -9.75
C SER A 357 -2.78 20.52 -10.42
N LEU A 358 -3.95 20.77 -9.81
CA LEU A 358 -5.24 20.45 -10.40
C LEU A 358 -5.44 21.18 -11.73
N GLN A 359 -5.23 22.49 -11.77
CA GLN A 359 -5.39 23.27 -13.00
C GLN A 359 -4.45 22.78 -14.11
N GLU A 360 -3.22 22.42 -13.75
CA GLU A 360 -2.26 21.86 -14.69
C GLU A 360 -2.68 20.47 -15.21
N ILE A 361 -3.19 19.59 -14.35
CA ILE A 361 -3.76 18.29 -14.75
C ILE A 361 -4.91 18.49 -15.74
N LEU A 362 -5.85 19.40 -15.46
CA LEU A 362 -7.01 19.68 -16.31
C LEU A 362 -6.60 20.31 -17.65
N ARG A 363 -5.59 21.19 -17.65
CA ARG A 363 -5.04 21.78 -18.87
C ARG A 363 -4.44 20.72 -19.80
N ARG A 364 -3.74 19.72 -19.24
CA ARG A 364 -3.19 18.58 -20.02
C ARG A 364 -4.26 17.55 -20.41
N ASN A 365 -5.33 17.45 -19.62
CA ASN A 365 -6.38 16.46 -19.75
C ASN A 365 -7.77 17.10 -19.77
N PRO A 366 -8.17 17.81 -20.85
CA PRO A 366 -9.49 18.44 -20.91
C PRO A 366 -10.67 17.46 -20.75
N SER A 367 -10.45 16.17 -21.06
CA SER A 367 -11.44 15.11 -20.84
C SER A 367 -11.82 14.89 -19.37
N LEU A 368 -10.99 15.35 -18.43
CA LEU A 368 -11.22 15.24 -16.99
C LEU A 368 -11.95 16.46 -16.41
N SER A 369 -12.36 17.43 -17.23
CA SER A 369 -12.98 18.68 -16.74
C SER A 369 -14.32 18.49 -16.02
N SER A 370 -15.00 17.37 -16.28
CA SER A 370 -16.24 16.98 -15.58
C SER A 370 -15.99 16.12 -14.33
N ASP A 371 -14.77 15.63 -14.14
CA ASP A 371 -14.40 14.82 -12.99
C ASP A 371 -14.14 15.69 -11.76
N GLN A 372 -14.28 15.08 -10.59
CA GLN A 372 -14.09 15.76 -9.32
C GLN A 372 -12.72 15.44 -8.75
N PHE A 373 -12.12 16.43 -8.08
CA PHE A 373 -10.83 16.29 -7.43
C PHE A 373 -10.90 16.73 -5.97
N GLN A 374 -10.24 15.97 -5.10
CA GLN A 374 -9.91 16.37 -3.75
C GLN A 374 -8.47 16.91 -3.72
N VAL A 375 -8.30 18.08 -3.11
CA VAL A 375 -6.97 18.65 -2.81
C VAL A 375 -6.85 18.91 -1.31
N PRO A 376 -5.69 18.69 -0.69
CA PRO A 376 -5.45 19.00 0.71
C PRO A 376 -5.79 20.44 1.10
N ASN A 377 -5.97 20.67 2.40
CA ASN A 377 -6.09 22.00 2.98
C ASN A 377 -4.73 22.72 2.90
N PRO A 378 -4.64 23.92 2.29
CA PRO A 378 -3.36 24.60 2.04
C PRO A 378 -2.64 25.07 3.31
N LEU A 379 -3.30 25.04 4.48
CA LEU A 379 -2.69 25.34 5.78
C LEU A 379 -2.02 24.12 6.43
N ARG A 380 -1.89 23.02 5.69
CA ARG A 380 -1.31 21.75 6.14
C ARG A 380 0.03 21.50 5.47
N PRO A 381 0.86 20.58 6.01
CA PRO A 381 2.15 20.24 5.41
C PRO A 381 2.04 19.93 3.92
N LYS A 382 2.98 20.45 3.13
CA LYS A 382 2.93 20.38 1.66
C LYS A 382 3.01 18.97 1.09
N THR A 383 3.59 18.02 1.83
CA THR A 383 3.76 16.63 1.39
C THR A 383 3.02 15.69 2.34
N TYR A 384 2.22 14.77 1.80
CA TYR A 384 1.51 13.76 2.60
C TYR A 384 1.60 12.36 2.00
N ILE A 385 2.29 11.46 2.70
CA ILE A 385 2.56 10.09 2.23
C ILE A 385 1.76 9.11 3.09
N MET A 386 0.89 8.34 2.46
CA MET A 386 0.14 7.25 3.06
C MET A 386 0.79 5.93 2.67
N GLY A 387 1.22 5.15 3.66
CA GLY A 387 1.88 3.87 3.47
C GLY A 387 0.89 2.75 3.17
N GLY A 388 1.18 1.98 2.12
CA GLY A 388 0.56 0.71 1.79
C GLY A 388 1.64 -0.30 1.38
N THR A 389 1.20 -1.47 0.93
CA THR A 389 2.08 -2.54 0.43
C THR A 389 1.58 -3.06 -0.91
N ILE A 390 2.47 -3.24 -1.87
CA ILE A 390 2.22 -4.07 -3.05
C ILE A 390 2.64 -5.48 -2.66
N LEU A 391 1.65 -6.38 -2.55
CA LEU A 391 1.89 -7.77 -2.14
C LEU A 391 2.32 -8.59 -3.33
N ALA A 392 1.38 -9.11 -4.12
CA ALA A 392 1.64 -9.98 -5.26
C ALA A 392 0.61 -9.77 -6.38
N PRO A 393 0.93 -10.16 -7.63
CA PRO A 393 -0.09 -10.30 -8.67
C PRO A 393 -1.17 -11.28 -8.21
N VAL A 394 -2.44 -11.03 -8.58
CA VAL A 394 -3.55 -11.93 -8.26
C VAL A 394 -3.23 -13.37 -8.70
N GLY A 395 -3.40 -14.33 -7.78
CA GLY A 395 -3.09 -15.74 -7.99
C GLY A 395 -1.64 -16.14 -7.65
N LEU A 396 -0.83 -15.22 -7.12
CA LEU A 396 0.53 -15.48 -6.63
C LEU A 396 0.66 -15.05 -5.16
N LEU A 397 1.70 -15.57 -4.50
CA LEU A 397 1.96 -15.34 -3.08
C LEU A 397 3.13 -14.37 -2.88
N ALA A 398 2.92 -13.41 -1.99
CA ALA A 398 3.96 -12.50 -1.53
C ALA A 398 4.93 -13.19 -0.55
N THR A 399 6.12 -12.62 -0.43
CA THR A 399 7.23 -13.12 0.40
C THR A 399 8.02 -11.92 0.93
N GLU A 400 8.88 -12.15 1.92
CA GLU A 400 9.84 -11.15 2.44
C GLU A 400 10.63 -10.42 1.34
N THR A 401 10.98 -11.15 0.28
CA THR A 401 11.74 -10.59 -0.83
C THR A 401 10.87 -9.87 -1.83
N SER A 402 9.56 -10.15 -1.88
CA SER A 402 8.66 -9.67 -2.91
C SER A 402 7.61 -8.64 -2.52
N ALA A 403 7.26 -8.55 -1.24
CA ALA A 403 6.49 -7.42 -0.74
C ALA A 403 7.31 -6.13 -0.86
N VAL A 404 6.66 -5.06 -1.35
CA VAL A 404 7.29 -3.74 -1.52
C VAL A 404 6.37 -2.63 -1.03
N SER A 405 6.96 -1.52 -0.58
CA SER A 405 6.17 -0.37 -0.14
C SER A 405 5.37 0.23 -1.29
N LEU A 406 4.09 0.49 -1.07
CA LEU A 406 3.29 1.42 -1.85
C LEU A 406 3.26 2.75 -1.12
N GLN A 407 3.66 3.83 -1.79
CA GLN A 407 3.55 5.18 -1.27
C GLN A 407 2.46 5.90 -2.04
N MET A 408 1.39 6.26 -1.34
CA MET A 408 0.21 6.91 -1.90
C MET A 408 0.17 8.34 -1.40
N SER A 409 0.16 9.32 -2.29
CA SER A 409 0.12 10.74 -1.94
C SER A 409 -0.85 11.48 -2.85
N PRO A 410 -1.39 12.65 -2.49
CA PRO A 410 -2.32 13.36 -3.36
C PRO A 410 -1.72 13.77 -4.71
N ASP A 411 -0.40 13.88 -4.78
CA ASP A 411 0.37 14.23 -5.98
C ASP A 411 0.78 12.99 -6.80
N TYR A 412 1.47 12.02 -6.16
CA TYR A 412 2.08 10.88 -6.81
C TYR A 412 1.85 9.58 -6.03
N THR A 413 1.57 8.50 -6.74
CA THR A 413 1.41 7.16 -6.17
C THR A 413 2.29 6.16 -6.90
N GLY A 414 2.95 5.28 -6.14
CA GLY A 414 3.87 4.29 -6.70
C GLY A 414 4.82 3.71 -5.65
N SER A 415 5.86 3.04 -6.14
CA SER A 415 6.89 2.43 -5.29
C SER A 415 8.26 2.86 -5.82
N PRO A 416 9.03 3.66 -5.04
CA PRO A 416 10.36 4.07 -5.47
C PRO A 416 11.33 2.90 -5.37
N PHE A 417 12.31 2.90 -6.26
CA PHE A 417 13.36 1.88 -6.38
C PHE A 417 12.83 0.50 -6.75
N TYR A 418 13.72 -0.34 -7.28
CA TYR A 418 13.47 -1.77 -7.41
C TYR A 418 14.08 -2.45 -6.18
N PRO A 419 13.40 -3.40 -5.53
CA PRO A 419 13.94 -4.14 -4.40
C PRO A 419 15.31 -4.74 -4.73
N LYS A 420 16.37 -4.33 -4.02
CA LYS A 420 17.76 -4.76 -4.27
C LYS A 420 18.22 -4.56 -5.73
N ASP A 421 17.61 -3.61 -6.45
CA ASP A 421 17.87 -3.35 -7.88
C ASP A 421 17.71 -4.61 -8.77
N SER A 422 16.77 -5.51 -8.44
CA SER A 422 16.57 -6.78 -9.14
C SER A 422 15.10 -7.03 -9.54
N LEU A 423 14.89 -8.08 -10.34
CA LEU A 423 13.56 -8.69 -10.45
C LEU A 423 13.18 -9.36 -9.12
N VAL A 424 11.89 -9.50 -8.92
CA VAL A 424 11.28 -10.02 -7.70
C VAL A 424 10.59 -11.34 -7.98
N HIS A 425 10.88 -12.36 -7.17
CA HIS A 425 10.30 -13.70 -7.30
C HIS A 425 9.02 -13.86 -6.48
N TYR A 426 7.98 -14.36 -7.14
CA TYR A 426 6.69 -14.70 -6.56
C TYR A 426 6.46 -16.21 -6.60
N LYS A 427 5.85 -16.74 -5.53
CA LYS A 427 5.49 -18.17 -5.44
C LYS A 427 4.08 -18.39 -5.99
N GLY A 428 3.85 -19.54 -6.64
CA GLY A 428 2.54 -19.93 -7.16
C GLY A 428 2.58 -21.34 -7.76
N GLN A 429 1.58 -21.72 -8.57
CA GLN A 429 1.64 -22.96 -9.35
C GLN A 429 2.87 -22.99 -10.26
N ASP A 430 3.16 -21.85 -10.89
CA ASP A 430 4.42 -21.57 -11.58
C ASP A 430 5.08 -20.38 -10.89
N ASN A 431 6.30 -20.56 -10.39
CA ASN A 431 7.08 -19.43 -9.87
C ASN A 431 7.38 -18.45 -11.01
N ARG A 432 7.25 -17.15 -10.74
CA ARG A 432 7.44 -16.10 -11.74
C ARG A 432 8.23 -14.93 -11.18
N GLU A 433 8.90 -14.22 -12.08
CA GLU A 433 9.66 -13.02 -11.77
C GLU A 433 9.02 -11.79 -12.41
N PHE A 434 8.89 -10.74 -11.61
CA PHE A 434 8.37 -9.46 -12.08
C PHE A 434 9.29 -8.32 -11.67
N LEU A 435 9.32 -7.28 -12.51
CA LEU A 435 9.85 -5.99 -12.10
C LEU A 435 8.75 -5.24 -11.36
N VAL A 436 9.06 -4.70 -10.19
CA VAL A 436 8.10 -3.96 -9.34
C VAL A 436 8.76 -2.69 -8.84
N GLY A 437 8.01 -1.58 -8.86
CA GLY A 437 8.47 -0.26 -8.41
C GLY A 437 9.24 0.51 -9.48
N GLY A 438 10.30 1.19 -9.04
CA GLY A 438 11.15 2.02 -9.89
C GLY A 438 10.68 3.45 -10.10
N GLY A 439 9.58 3.87 -9.47
CA GLY A 439 9.08 5.23 -9.62
C GLY A 439 7.61 5.43 -9.27
N PHE A 440 7.09 6.56 -9.74
CA PHE A 440 5.76 7.05 -9.46
C PHE A 440 5.03 7.49 -10.72
N VAL A 441 3.71 7.52 -10.63
CA VAL A 441 2.83 8.22 -11.58
C VAL A 441 1.97 9.23 -10.81
N GLU A 442 1.52 10.31 -11.45
CA GLU A 442 0.54 11.20 -10.83
C GLU A 442 -0.68 10.40 -10.36
N SER A 443 -1.15 10.68 -9.15
CA SER A 443 -2.11 9.83 -8.46
C SER A 443 -3.44 9.66 -9.20
N PHE A 444 -3.87 10.68 -9.98
CA PHE A 444 -5.09 10.56 -10.79
C PHE A 444 -5.00 9.49 -11.90
N ALA A 445 -3.81 9.08 -12.28
CA ALA A 445 -3.56 8.05 -13.29
C ALA A 445 -3.21 6.67 -12.70
N PHE A 446 -2.97 6.59 -11.38
CA PHE A 446 -2.67 5.32 -10.72
C PHE A 446 -3.86 4.35 -10.76
N GLY A 447 -3.59 3.05 -10.90
CA GLY A 447 -4.63 2.04 -11.15
C GLY A 447 -5.08 1.97 -12.62
N GLY A 448 -4.42 2.71 -13.51
CA GLY A 448 -4.65 2.70 -14.96
C GLY A 448 -3.72 1.75 -15.72
N SER A 449 -3.82 1.79 -17.04
CA SER A 449 -2.93 1.01 -17.91
C SER A 449 -1.47 1.46 -17.80
N ALA A 450 -0.53 0.59 -18.18
CA ALA A 450 0.83 1.01 -18.42
C ALA A 450 0.90 2.00 -19.60
N PRO A 451 1.93 2.87 -19.66
CA PRO A 451 2.13 3.79 -20.78
C PRO A 451 2.08 3.09 -22.14
N SER A 452 1.59 3.80 -23.15
CA SER A 452 1.40 3.24 -24.49
C SER A 452 2.70 2.92 -25.23
N SER A 453 3.83 3.43 -24.74
CA SER A 453 5.16 3.24 -25.32
C SER A 453 6.18 2.84 -24.26
N ALA A 454 7.22 2.11 -24.70
CA ALA A 454 8.37 1.76 -23.86
C ALA A 454 9.04 3.01 -23.27
N GLN A 455 9.21 4.06 -24.09
CA GLN A 455 9.81 5.32 -23.64
C GLN A 455 8.96 6.00 -22.55
N GLY A 456 7.64 6.00 -22.69
CA GLY A 456 6.74 6.56 -21.68
C GLY A 456 6.83 5.82 -20.34
N GLN A 457 7.05 4.50 -20.36
CA GLN A 457 7.23 3.70 -19.14
C GLN A 457 8.55 3.97 -18.43
N MET A 458 9.54 4.56 -19.10
CA MET A 458 10.81 4.98 -18.49
C MET A 458 10.71 6.37 -17.81
N GLY A 459 9.61 7.10 -18.01
CA GLY A 459 9.38 8.42 -17.42
C GLY A 459 9.08 9.52 -18.43
N GLY A 460 8.50 10.62 -17.94
CA GLY A 460 8.22 11.83 -18.72
C GLY A 460 7.12 12.70 -18.10
N GLU A 461 6.97 13.92 -18.60
CA GLU A 461 6.00 14.92 -18.09
C GLU A 461 4.63 14.85 -18.78
N ALA A 462 4.49 14.14 -19.90
CA ALA A 462 3.22 14.04 -20.62
C ALA A 462 3.05 12.65 -21.23
N VAL A 463 3.14 11.63 -20.39
CA VAL A 463 3.10 10.24 -20.80
C VAL A 463 1.66 9.81 -21.07
N GLU A 464 1.41 9.34 -22.30
CA GLU A 464 0.08 8.90 -22.74
C GLU A 464 -0.25 7.47 -22.28
N MET A 465 -1.39 7.34 -21.60
CA MET A 465 -1.94 6.06 -21.13
C MET A 465 -3.47 6.10 -21.13
N GLU A 466 -4.12 4.95 -20.93
CA GLU A 466 -5.56 4.89 -20.66
C GLU A 466 -5.82 5.19 -19.17
N ALA A 467 -6.86 5.98 -18.92
CA ALA A 467 -7.28 6.34 -17.57
C ALA A 467 -7.59 5.10 -16.71
N PRO A 468 -7.51 5.20 -15.37
CA PRO A 468 -7.98 4.13 -14.50
C PRO A 468 -9.50 3.90 -14.65
N PRO A 469 -9.99 2.68 -14.35
CA PRO A 469 -11.43 2.35 -14.48
C PRO A 469 -12.30 3.15 -13.51
N THR A 470 -11.72 3.50 -12.38
CA THR A 470 -12.29 4.32 -11.32
C THR A 470 -11.21 5.25 -10.81
N ALA A 471 -11.60 6.38 -10.23
CA ALA A 471 -10.63 7.28 -9.63
C ALA A 471 -9.84 6.58 -8.53
N PHE A 472 -8.53 6.85 -8.46
CA PHE A 472 -7.76 6.54 -7.27
C PHE A 472 -8.02 7.63 -6.23
N SER A 473 -8.96 7.36 -5.34
CA SER A 473 -9.50 8.33 -4.38
C SER A 473 -8.77 8.29 -3.03
N LEU A 474 -9.02 9.29 -2.17
CA LEU A 474 -8.56 9.26 -0.78
C LEU A 474 -9.08 8.03 -0.03
N ALA A 475 -10.31 7.60 -0.34
CA ALA A 475 -10.89 6.39 0.21
C ALA A 475 -10.10 5.14 -0.19
N ASP A 476 -9.63 5.02 -1.44
CA ASP A 476 -8.74 3.93 -1.85
C ASP A 476 -7.46 3.93 -1.01
N ALA A 477 -6.81 5.07 -0.87
CA ALA A 477 -5.57 5.19 -0.12
C ALA A 477 -5.73 4.81 1.36
N ILE A 478 -6.81 5.26 2.02
CA ILE A 478 -7.10 4.86 3.40
C ILE A 478 -7.44 3.38 3.49
N GLY A 479 -8.30 2.86 2.61
CA GLY A 479 -8.71 1.46 2.63
C GLY A 479 -7.51 0.51 2.47
N ILE A 480 -6.61 0.81 1.53
CA ILE A 480 -5.34 0.09 1.36
C ILE A 480 -4.48 0.23 2.60
N SER A 481 -4.26 1.46 3.07
CA SER A 481 -3.48 1.74 4.29
C SER A 481 -4.13 1.20 5.57
N SER A 482 -5.27 0.52 5.52
CA SER A 482 -5.94 -0.10 6.67
C SER A 482 -5.98 -1.62 6.62
N ALA A 483 -5.60 -2.22 5.49
CA ALA A 483 -5.78 -3.65 5.20
C ALA A 483 -4.70 -4.53 5.86
N ALA A 484 -4.50 -4.43 7.17
CA ALA A 484 -3.40 -5.10 7.90
C ALA A 484 -3.52 -6.64 7.93
N PHE A 485 -4.67 -7.17 7.51
CA PHE A 485 -4.94 -8.59 7.37
C PHE A 485 -4.56 -9.15 5.99
N ALA A 486 -4.13 -8.28 5.04
CA ALA A 486 -4.00 -8.64 3.64
C ALA A 486 -2.92 -9.71 3.40
N SER A 487 -1.72 -9.49 3.91
CA SER A 487 -0.58 -10.41 3.85
C SER A 487 -0.86 -11.76 4.51
N VAL A 488 -1.57 -11.79 5.66
CA VAL A 488 -1.99 -13.03 6.32
C VAL A 488 -2.92 -13.82 5.39
N LEU A 489 -3.86 -13.15 4.72
CA LEU A 489 -4.76 -13.79 3.76
C LEU A 489 -4.05 -14.30 2.51
N VAL A 490 -3.17 -13.49 1.91
CA VAL A 490 -2.38 -13.89 0.74
C VAL A 490 -1.52 -15.12 1.07
N ASN A 491 -0.84 -15.14 2.21
CA ASN A 491 0.08 -16.23 2.56
C ASN A 491 -0.62 -17.51 3.07
N ALA A 492 -1.89 -17.42 3.48
CA ALA A 492 -2.63 -18.53 4.05
C ALA A 492 -3.23 -19.49 3.00
N GLY A 493 -2.79 -19.42 1.73
CA GLY A 493 -3.42 -20.03 0.53
C GLY A 493 -3.98 -21.46 0.58
N TRP A 494 -3.69 -22.28 1.61
CA TRP A 494 -4.31 -23.60 1.82
C TRP A 494 -5.40 -23.65 2.92
N LEU A 495 -5.35 -22.76 3.92
CA LEU A 495 -6.37 -22.62 4.98
C LEU A 495 -7.59 -21.87 4.46
N THR A 496 -7.37 -20.93 3.53
CA THR A 496 -8.44 -20.21 2.83
C THR A 496 -9.29 -21.15 2.00
N SER A 497 -8.78 -22.26 1.47
CA SER A 497 -9.55 -23.25 0.71
C SER A 497 -10.57 -24.02 1.57
N ALA A 498 -10.26 -24.31 2.84
CA ALA A 498 -11.18 -24.93 3.78
C ALA A 498 -12.24 -23.93 4.29
N ALA A 499 -11.86 -22.67 4.52
CA ALA A 499 -12.80 -21.60 4.80
C ALA A 499 -13.72 -21.34 3.59
N SER A 500 -13.19 -21.29 2.36
CA SER A 500 -13.93 -21.06 1.11
C SER A 500 -15.08 -22.05 0.90
N PHE A 501 -14.95 -23.28 1.41
CA PHE A 501 -16.02 -24.29 1.40
C PHE A 501 -17.25 -23.88 2.25
N VAL A 502 -17.05 -23.03 3.26
CA VAL A 502 -18.09 -22.52 4.16
C VAL A 502 -18.62 -21.15 3.70
N ILE A 503 -17.79 -20.29 3.11
CA ILE A 503 -18.15 -18.90 2.74
C ILE A 503 -18.58 -18.72 1.27
N GLY A 504 -18.26 -19.67 0.40
CA GLY A 504 -18.63 -19.64 -1.03
C GLY A 504 -17.79 -18.70 -1.91
N HIS A 505 -16.73 -18.08 -1.37
CA HIS A 505 -15.78 -17.19 -2.06
C HIS A 505 -14.36 -17.39 -1.51
N GLU A 506 -13.33 -17.19 -2.32
CA GLU A 506 -11.93 -17.26 -1.86
C GLU A 506 -11.60 -16.01 -1.01
N ALA A 507 -10.91 -16.19 0.13
CA ALA A 507 -10.62 -15.08 1.05
C ALA A 507 -9.80 -13.93 0.40
N GLU A 508 -9.05 -14.25 -0.65
CA GLU A 508 -8.30 -13.30 -1.48
C GLU A 508 -9.20 -12.33 -2.27
N GLU A 509 -10.48 -12.66 -2.48
CA GLU A 509 -11.47 -11.80 -3.15
C GLU A 509 -11.84 -10.55 -2.34
N TYR A 510 -11.44 -10.47 -1.06
CA TYR A 510 -11.70 -9.32 -0.19
C TYR A 510 -10.54 -8.34 -0.09
N LEU A 511 -9.42 -8.63 -0.76
CA LEU A 511 -8.24 -7.77 -0.74
C LEU A 511 -8.40 -6.60 -1.70
N PRO A 512 -7.96 -5.38 -1.32
CA PRO A 512 -7.82 -4.29 -2.27
C PRO A 512 -6.96 -4.71 -3.47
N VAL A 513 -7.44 -4.46 -4.68
CA VAL A 513 -6.68 -4.72 -5.91
C VAL A 513 -6.64 -3.50 -6.81
N LYS A 514 -5.50 -3.26 -7.47
CA LYS A 514 -5.36 -2.25 -8.53
C LYS A 514 -4.46 -2.76 -9.64
N ASP A 515 -4.63 -2.19 -10.83
CA ASP A 515 -3.70 -2.39 -11.92
C ASP A 515 -2.41 -1.62 -11.61
N VAL A 516 -1.28 -2.33 -11.53
CA VAL A 516 0.03 -1.79 -11.19
C VAL A 516 1.04 -2.20 -12.27
N TRP A 517 1.93 -1.29 -12.61
CA TRP A 517 3.03 -1.49 -13.56
C TRP A 517 4.30 -0.82 -13.04
N PRO A 518 5.50 -1.38 -13.34
CA PRO A 518 6.76 -0.79 -12.94
C PRO A 518 7.15 0.37 -13.86
N VAL A 519 7.82 1.38 -13.30
CA VAL A 519 8.54 2.38 -14.11
C VAL A 519 9.87 1.75 -14.53
N THR A 520 10.11 1.65 -15.84
CA THR A 520 11.28 0.98 -16.42
C THR A 520 12.52 1.89 -16.39
N SER A 521 13.69 1.33 -16.70
CA SER A 521 14.96 2.06 -16.72
C SER A 521 15.88 1.53 -17.82
N ASN A 522 17.04 2.16 -18.02
CA ASN A 522 18.05 1.63 -18.94
C ASN A 522 18.50 0.20 -18.60
N LYS A 523 18.51 -0.15 -17.29
CA LYS A 523 18.81 -1.51 -16.82
C LYS A 523 17.68 -2.49 -17.14
N PHE A 524 16.43 -2.05 -16.97
CA PHE A 524 15.23 -2.84 -17.21
C PHE A 524 14.35 -2.18 -18.27
N SER A 525 14.80 -2.18 -19.53
CA SER A 525 14.21 -1.36 -20.61
C SER A 525 12.99 -1.98 -21.30
N THR A 526 12.74 -3.27 -21.08
CA THR A 526 11.61 -3.98 -21.68
C THR A 526 10.28 -3.42 -21.15
N TRP A 527 9.40 -2.98 -22.05
CA TRP A 527 8.05 -2.56 -21.72
C TRP A 527 7.26 -3.70 -21.05
N ARG A 528 6.48 -3.36 -20.02
CA ARG A 528 5.68 -4.31 -19.22
C ARG A 528 4.22 -3.81 -19.12
N PRO A 529 3.23 -4.67 -19.35
CA PRO A 529 1.83 -4.29 -19.15
C PRO A 529 1.53 -4.10 -17.65
N ALA A 530 0.40 -3.43 -17.37
CA ALA A 530 -0.17 -3.42 -16.03
C ALA A 530 -0.73 -4.79 -15.68
N LEU A 531 -0.54 -5.19 -14.42
CA LEU A 531 -1.07 -6.43 -13.86
C LEU A 531 -1.93 -6.08 -12.63
N LYS A 532 -2.94 -6.89 -12.35
CA LYS A 532 -3.69 -6.76 -11.09
C LYS A 532 -2.83 -7.25 -9.93
N TYR A 533 -2.53 -6.35 -9.01
CA TYR A 533 -1.85 -6.67 -7.75
C TYR A 533 -2.83 -6.62 -6.58
N GLN A 534 -2.66 -7.55 -5.65
CA GLN A 534 -3.19 -7.47 -4.29
C GLN A 534 -2.38 -6.43 -3.50
N LEU A 535 -3.09 -5.56 -2.79
CA LEU A 535 -2.51 -4.47 -2.00
C LEU A 535 -2.88 -4.64 -0.52
N GLY A 536 -1.98 -4.21 0.35
CA GLY A 536 -2.11 -4.32 1.80
C GLY A 536 -1.74 -3.05 2.55
N ASP A 537 -1.85 -3.12 3.89
CA ASP A 537 -1.46 -2.03 4.79
C ASP A 537 0.05 -1.80 4.76
N GLY A 538 0.48 -0.55 4.99
CA GLY A 538 1.89 -0.22 5.09
C GLY A 538 2.58 -0.91 6.28
N ALA A 539 1.81 -1.30 7.31
CA ALA A 539 2.31 -2.00 8.48
C ALA A 539 3.04 -3.31 8.15
N GLU A 540 2.70 -3.92 7.02
CA GLU A 540 3.31 -5.16 6.55
C GLU A 540 4.78 -4.97 6.14
N VAL A 541 5.21 -3.75 5.78
CA VAL A 541 6.59 -3.48 5.35
C VAL A 541 7.27 -2.34 6.12
N ASP A 542 6.51 -1.39 6.65
CA ASP A 542 6.97 -0.33 7.56
C ASP A 542 5.78 0.28 8.29
N ASN A 543 5.50 -0.15 9.52
CA ASN A 543 4.41 0.40 10.33
C ASN A 543 4.68 1.81 10.88
N THR A 544 5.85 2.40 10.63
CA THR A 544 6.22 3.72 11.18
C THR A 544 5.97 4.87 10.21
N GLY A 545 6.03 4.60 8.91
CA GLY A 545 6.10 5.63 7.86
C GLY A 545 7.47 6.33 7.76
N MET A 546 8.46 5.95 8.57
CA MET A 546 9.79 6.57 8.61
C MET A 546 10.60 6.30 7.34
N MET A 547 10.43 5.12 6.72
CA MET A 547 11.23 4.72 5.56
C MET A 547 11.06 5.69 4.39
N ALA A 548 9.83 6.16 4.14
CA ALA A 548 9.54 7.10 3.07
C ALA A 548 10.25 8.45 3.27
N LEU A 549 10.41 8.92 4.52
CA LEU A 549 11.14 10.15 4.82
C LEU A 549 12.66 9.96 4.73
N LEU A 550 13.18 8.81 5.16
CA LEU A 550 14.60 8.49 5.02
C LEU A 550 15.03 8.38 3.55
N GLN A 551 14.20 7.80 2.69
CA GLN A 551 14.43 7.78 1.24
C GLN A 551 14.57 9.19 0.64
N ARG A 552 13.86 10.18 1.19
CA ARG A 552 13.91 11.59 0.78
C ARG A 552 14.97 12.41 1.52
N LYS A 553 15.82 11.76 2.32
CA LYS A 553 16.86 12.38 3.16
C LYS A 553 16.35 13.52 4.05
N VAL A 554 15.16 13.36 4.65
CA VAL A 554 14.62 14.34 5.60
C VAL A 554 15.49 14.34 6.88
N PRO A 555 16.16 15.45 7.23
CA PRO A 555 17.16 15.47 8.29
C PRO A 555 16.56 15.52 9.71
N LYS A 556 15.31 15.95 9.86
CA LYS A 556 14.61 16.06 11.14
C LYS A 556 13.28 15.31 11.09
N ILE A 557 13.13 14.25 11.89
CA ILE A 557 11.92 13.43 11.93
C ILE A 557 11.36 13.37 13.35
N VAL A 558 10.05 13.57 13.52
CA VAL A 558 9.34 13.15 14.73
C VAL A 558 8.61 11.86 14.40
N ALA A 559 8.92 10.78 15.11
CA ALA A 559 8.29 9.48 14.91
C ALA A 559 7.42 9.12 16.11
N VAL A 560 6.10 9.07 15.86
CA VAL A 560 5.08 8.77 16.87
C VAL A 560 4.68 7.30 16.75
N PHE A 561 5.08 6.53 17.75
CA PHE A 561 4.77 5.13 17.90
C PHE A 561 3.53 5.00 18.78
N GLY A 562 2.36 5.02 18.15
CA GLY A 562 1.17 4.49 18.77
C GLY A 562 1.30 2.97 18.78
N THR A 563 1.92 2.39 19.81
CA THR A 563 2.11 0.94 19.95
C THR A 563 1.21 0.36 21.06
N ASN A 564 0.78 -0.89 20.91
CA ASN A 564 0.14 -1.67 21.99
C ASN A 564 1.16 -2.33 22.92
N ARG A 565 2.46 -2.14 22.69
CA ARG A 565 3.52 -2.80 23.45
C ARG A 565 4.16 -1.83 24.44
N GLU A 566 3.89 -2.04 25.73
CA GLU A 566 4.59 -1.35 26.82
C GLU A 566 6.06 -1.76 26.93
N LEU A 567 6.94 -0.78 27.16
CA LEU A 567 8.34 -1.05 27.45
C LEU A 567 8.43 -1.93 28.71
N ALA A 568 9.03 -3.10 28.58
CA ALA A 568 9.06 -4.10 29.65
C ALA A 568 9.64 -3.56 30.97
N GLU A 569 9.04 -3.94 32.10
CA GLU A 569 9.50 -3.47 33.40
C GLU A 569 10.56 -4.37 34.04
N ASP A 570 10.61 -5.64 33.61
CA ASP A 570 11.48 -6.69 34.13
C ASP A 570 12.90 -6.68 33.53
N ILE A 571 13.21 -5.71 32.68
CA ILE A 571 14.50 -5.56 32.00
C ILE A 571 15.17 -4.24 32.41
N ASP A 572 16.44 -4.31 32.81
CA ASP A 572 17.32 -3.13 32.89
C ASP A 572 17.88 -2.84 31.49
N PHE A 573 17.29 -1.86 30.81
CA PHE A 573 17.68 -1.43 29.48
C PHE A 573 18.95 -0.58 29.47
N CYS A 574 19.44 -0.17 30.64
CA CYS A 574 20.73 0.48 30.80
C CYS A 574 21.88 -0.51 31.02
N ASP A 575 21.62 -1.81 31.12
CA ASP A 575 22.66 -2.84 31.10
C ASP A 575 23.34 -2.87 29.72
N GLY A 576 24.69 -2.90 29.71
CA GLY A 576 25.49 -3.00 28.49
C GLY A 576 25.27 -4.30 27.69
N ASN A 577 24.62 -5.31 28.28
CA ASN A 577 24.27 -6.57 27.64
C ASN A 577 22.81 -6.65 27.16
N VAL A 578 22.02 -5.56 27.25
CA VAL A 578 20.60 -5.58 26.89
C VAL A 578 20.34 -6.15 25.49
N LEU A 579 21.24 -5.89 24.54
CA LEU A 579 21.13 -6.36 23.16
C LEU A 579 21.40 -7.87 22.97
N ARG A 580 21.86 -8.56 24.02
CA ARG A 580 21.99 -10.03 24.06
C ARG A 580 20.70 -10.72 24.54
N LEU A 581 19.75 -9.96 25.09
CA LEU A 581 18.46 -10.47 25.54
C LEU A 581 17.51 -10.62 24.35
N SER A 582 16.51 -11.50 24.51
CA SER A 582 15.36 -11.52 23.61
C SER A 582 14.49 -10.30 23.91
N LEU A 583 14.41 -9.38 22.94
CA LEU A 583 13.56 -8.18 23.03
C LEU A 583 12.15 -8.40 22.46
N LYS A 584 11.86 -9.59 21.94
CA LYS A 584 10.53 -9.95 21.43
C LYS A 584 9.50 -9.80 22.54
N ASN A 585 8.39 -9.13 22.23
CA ASN A 585 7.30 -8.81 23.17
C ASN A 585 7.71 -7.91 24.35
N LYS A 586 8.94 -7.39 24.38
CA LYS A 586 9.46 -6.50 25.43
C LYS A 586 9.58 -5.05 24.95
N VAL A 587 9.72 -4.86 23.64
CA VAL A 587 9.76 -3.57 22.93
C VAL A 587 8.96 -3.73 21.62
N SER A 588 8.32 -2.68 21.12
CA SER A 588 7.56 -2.76 19.85
C SER A 588 8.45 -3.21 18.69
N ASN A 589 7.97 -4.16 17.88
CA ASN A 589 8.68 -4.64 16.68
C ASN A 589 8.91 -3.47 15.68
N ASP A 590 7.95 -2.54 15.61
CA ASP A 590 8.02 -1.31 14.79
C ASP A 590 9.25 -0.43 15.09
N LEU A 591 9.77 -0.50 16.33
CA LEU A 591 10.98 0.21 16.72
C LEU A 591 12.20 -0.68 16.47
N LEU A 592 12.12 -1.95 16.89
CA LEU A 592 13.22 -2.90 16.85
C LEU A 592 13.74 -3.14 15.42
N ASP A 593 12.83 -3.19 14.44
CA ASP A 593 13.15 -3.48 13.04
C ASP A 593 14.13 -2.49 12.42
N LYS A 594 14.04 -1.20 12.79
CA LYS A 594 14.93 -0.13 12.32
C LYS A 594 16.37 -0.31 12.77
N PHE A 595 16.59 -1.10 13.82
CA PHE A 595 17.90 -1.41 14.38
C PHE A 595 18.36 -2.85 14.08
N GLY A 596 17.62 -3.57 13.24
CA GLY A 596 17.94 -4.94 12.81
C GLY A 596 17.57 -6.04 13.81
N TYR A 597 16.68 -5.75 14.75
CA TYR A 597 16.07 -6.72 15.65
C TYR A 597 14.65 -6.98 15.17
N VAL A 598 14.40 -8.10 14.50
CA VAL A 598 13.07 -8.39 13.94
C VAL A 598 12.55 -9.69 14.53
N ALA A 599 11.36 -9.64 15.12
CA ALA A 599 10.56 -10.83 15.34
C ALA A 599 9.80 -11.14 14.05
N GLU A 600 9.96 -12.36 13.52
CA GLU A 600 9.12 -12.84 12.42
C GLU A 600 7.69 -13.01 12.96
N ASN A 601 6.77 -12.21 12.42
CA ASN A 601 5.34 -12.30 12.68
C ASN A 601 4.63 -12.63 11.35
N PRO A 602 3.63 -13.52 11.34
CA PRO A 602 2.87 -13.80 10.13
C PRO A 602 2.29 -12.52 9.52
N GLY A 603 2.57 -12.26 8.24
CA GLY A 603 2.09 -11.08 7.53
C GLY A 603 2.98 -9.83 7.64
N GLU A 604 4.06 -9.88 8.42
CA GLU A 604 5.03 -8.78 8.54
C GLU A 604 6.33 -9.11 7.81
N TYR A 605 6.70 -8.27 6.85
CA TYR A 605 7.89 -8.39 6.01
C TYR A 605 9.04 -7.45 6.43
N LEU A 606 9.35 -7.43 7.73
CA LEU A 606 10.18 -6.40 8.35
C LEU A 606 11.68 -6.74 8.40
N ILE A 607 12.09 -7.94 7.97
CA ILE A 607 13.47 -8.44 8.15
C ILE A 607 14.54 -7.58 7.47
N TYR A 608 14.14 -6.75 6.49
CA TYR A 608 15.02 -5.86 5.75
C TYR A 608 14.99 -4.41 6.25
N ASN A 609 14.41 -4.12 7.42
CA ASN A 609 14.16 -2.74 7.85
C ASN A 609 15.29 -2.06 8.62
N GLN A 610 16.45 -2.70 8.74
CA GLN A 610 17.58 -2.04 9.41
C GLN A 610 18.02 -0.80 8.62
N VAL A 611 17.97 0.35 9.30
CA VAL A 611 18.40 1.66 8.81
C VAL A 611 19.25 2.43 9.83
N PHE A 612 19.39 1.90 11.05
CA PHE A 612 20.26 2.44 12.10
C PHE A 612 21.18 1.35 12.66
N HIS A 613 22.31 1.77 13.26
CA HIS A 613 23.23 0.87 13.93
C HIS A 613 22.56 0.23 15.15
N SER A 614 22.71 -1.09 15.31
CA SER A 614 22.12 -1.85 16.41
C SER A 614 22.51 -1.30 17.80
N ASP A 615 23.73 -0.76 17.96
CA ASP A 615 24.20 -0.18 19.23
C ASP A 615 23.45 1.10 19.63
N ASP A 616 22.87 1.83 18.66
CA ASP A 616 22.07 3.02 18.95
C ASP A 616 20.72 2.67 19.60
N LEU A 617 20.25 1.42 19.44
CA LEU A 617 19.07 0.91 20.13
C LEU A 617 19.29 0.87 21.64
N ALA A 618 20.42 0.33 22.12
CA ALA A 618 20.72 0.26 23.56
C ALA A 618 20.71 1.65 24.21
N LYS A 619 21.30 2.63 23.52
CA LYS A 619 21.32 4.04 23.98
C LYS A 619 19.90 4.61 24.07
N LEU A 620 19.06 4.33 23.07
CA LEU A 620 17.67 4.78 23.05
C LEU A 620 16.85 4.13 24.16
N LEU A 621 16.94 2.80 24.32
CA LEU A 621 16.21 2.05 25.33
C LEU A 621 16.61 2.48 26.75
N CYS A 622 17.89 2.71 27.02
CA CYS A 622 18.33 3.25 28.32
C CYS A 622 17.79 4.68 28.57
N LYS A 623 17.70 5.53 27.53
CA LYS A 623 17.06 6.86 27.68
C LYS A 623 15.57 6.74 27.97
N PHE A 624 14.87 5.82 27.30
CA PHE A 624 13.47 5.51 27.61
C PHE A 624 13.29 5.01 29.03
N GLU A 625 14.12 4.08 29.49
CA GLU A 625 14.03 3.58 30.85
C GLU A 625 14.27 4.69 31.89
N LYS A 626 15.24 5.58 31.67
CA LYS A 626 15.47 6.75 32.53
C LYS A 626 14.25 7.67 32.60
N LYS A 627 13.58 7.91 31.46
CA LYS A 627 12.33 8.67 31.40
C LYS A 627 11.21 7.96 32.18
N ARG A 628 11.03 6.65 31.96
CA ARG A 628 10.06 5.81 32.68
C ARG A 628 10.27 5.86 34.19
N LYS A 629 11.51 5.60 34.67
CA LYS A 629 11.89 5.65 36.10
C LYS A 629 11.64 7.03 36.73
N SER A 630 11.79 8.10 35.95
CA SER A 630 11.51 9.49 36.39
C SER A 630 10.03 9.87 36.32
N GLY A 631 9.17 8.96 35.86
CA GLY A 631 7.74 9.15 35.68
C GLY A 631 7.36 10.01 34.47
N GLU A 632 8.29 10.26 33.56
CA GLU A 632 8.11 11.13 32.39
C GLU A 632 7.60 10.37 31.16
N ALA A 633 7.00 11.09 30.21
CA ALA A 633 6.65 10.51 28.92
C ALA A 633 7.91 10.04 28.17
N LEU A 634 7.80 8.94 27.42
CA LEU A 634 8.90 8.38 26.63
C LEU A 634 9.11 9.15 25.33
N VAL A 635 9.59 10.38 25.48
CA VAL A 635 9.94 11.29 24.40
C VAL A 635 11.44 11.55 24.45
N VAL A 636 12.14 11.11 23.40
CA VAL A 636 13.61 11.14 23.34
C VAL A 636 14.07 11.60 21.97
N GLN A 637 14.94 12.61 21.95
CA GLN A 637 15.69 12.99 20.76
C GLN A 637 17.00 12.19 20.67
N GLN A 638 17.32 11.71 19.47
CA GLN A 638 18.59 11.05 19.17
C GLN A 638 19.04 11.35 17.74
N ASP A 639 20.31 11.75 17.61
CA ASP A 639 20.97 11.86 16.32
C ASP A 639 21.63 10.53 15.97
N MET A 640 21.33 10.00 14.79
CA MET A 640 21.81 8.69 14.34
C MET A 640 22.36 8.79 12.93
N GLU A 641 23.31 7.91 12.63
CA GLU A 641 23.73 7.67 11.25
C GLU A 641 22.75 6.73 10.56
N VAL A 642 22.31 7.13 9.37
CA VAL A 642 21.47 6.30 8.52
C VAL A 642 22.33 5.31 7.76
N LEU A 643 21.99 4.04 7.85
CA LEU A 643 22.60 2.95 7.12
C LEU A 643 22.00 2.83 5.72
N ALA A 644 22.83 2.46 4.75
CA ALA A 644 22.36 2.17 3.41
C ALA A 644 21.47 0.93 3.43
N ASN A 645 20.36 0.98 2.70
CA ASN A 645 19.43 -0.12 2.58
C ASN A 645 19.01 -0.31 1.13
N SER A 646 19.53 -1.36 0.49
CA SER A 646 19.29 -1.64 -0.94
C SER A 646 17.89 -2.21 -1.21
N LYS A 647 17.22 -2.83 -0.23
CA LYS A 647 15.82 -3.28 -0.38
C LYS A 647 14.91 -2.07 -0.57
N TRP A 648 15.12 -1.02 0.23
CA TRP A 648 14.26 0.18 0.24
C TRP A 648 14.85 1.38 -0.50
N GLY A 649 16.02 1.25 -1.11
CA GLY A 649 16.69 2.33 -1.84
C GLY A 649 17.17 3.50 -0.97
N ILE A 650 17.36 3.28 0.34
CA ILE A 650 17.84 4.31 1.27
C ILE A 650 19.37 4.44 1.14
N GLU A 651 19.84 5.67 0.93
CA GLU A 651 21.27 5.99 0.98
C GLU A 651 21.73 6.07 2.43
N GLY A 652 22.92 5.54 2.72
CA GLY A 652 23.56 5.64 4.03
C GLY A 652 24.54 6.81 4.14
N ASN A 653 25.32 6.81 5.22
CA ASN A 653 26.41 7.77 5.48
C ASN A 653 25.94 9.24 5.60
N TRP A 654 24.75 9.44 6.15
CA TRP A 654 24.25 10.77 6.52
C TRP A 654 23.56 10.70 7.89
N ARG A 655 23.37 11.85 8.53
CA ARG A 655 22.82 11.91 9.88
C ARG A 655 21.39 12.43 9.87
N VAL A 656 20.54 11.80 10.67
CA VAL A 656 19.17 12.23 10.94
C VAL A 656 19.01 12.49 12.43
N SER A 657 18.28 13.55 12.78
CA SER A 657 17.83 13.80 14.15
C SER A 657 16.39 13.30 14.28
N VAL A 658 16.15 12.35 15.20
CA VAL A 658 14.83 11.77 15.39
C VAL A 658 14.34 12.06 16.81
N ILE A 659 13.14 12.63 16.93
CA ILE A 659 12.37 12.61 18.18
C ILE A 659 11.48 11.38 18.15
N PHE A 660 11.76 10.41 19.00
CA PHE A 660 10.92 9.25 19.23
C PHE A 660 9.87 9.60 20.28
N VAL A 661 8.60 9.49 19.92
CA VAL A 661 7.45 9.57 20.84
C VAL A 661 6.87 8.17 20.95
N TYR A 662 7.21 7.47 22.04
CA TYR A 662 6.79 6.10 22.27
C TYR A 662 5.63 6.07 23.26
N LEU A 663 4.46 5.56 22.83
CA LEU A 663 3.32 5.42 23.74
C LEU A 663 3.70 4.45 24.87
N ASN A 664 3.64 4.91 26.13
CA ASN A 664 3.94 4.11 27.31
C ASN A 664 3.23 4.70 28.54
N SER A 665 3.09 3.94 29.61
CA SER A 665 2.65 4.49 30.91
C SER A 665 3.55 5.68 31.35
N CYS A 666 2.93 6.70 31.95
CA CYS A 666 3.60 7.91 32.42
C CYS A 666 3.07 8.32 33.79
N LYS A 667 3.86 8.08 34.84
CA LYS A 667 3.46 8.35 36.23
C LYS A 667 3.05 9.81 36.45
N ARG A 668 3.79 10.79 35.92
CA ARG A 668 3.48 12.22 36.09
C ARG A 668 2.16 12.62 35.42
N PHE A 669 1.76 11.96 34.33
CA PHE A 669 0.43 12.17 33.77
C PHE A 669 -0.63 11.60 34.71
N THR A 670 -0.49 10.32 35.07
CA THR A 670 -1.48 9.56 35.84
C THR A 670 -1.74 10.17 37.22
N VAL A 671 -0.71 10.56 37.97
CA VAL A 671 -0.88 11.13 39.33
C VAL A 671 -1.51 12.52 39.33
N ASN A 672 -1.57 13.20 38.18
CA ASN A 672 -2.22 14.49 38.05
C ASN A 672 -3.66 14.37 37.52
N LEU A 673 -4.18 13.15 37.31
CA LEU A 673 -5.58 12.93 36.99
C LEU A 673 -6.47 13.18 38.23
N PRO A 674 -7.72 13.66 38.05
CA PRO A 674 -8.69 13.72 39.13
C PRO A 674 -8.87 12.36 39.83
N PRO A 675 -9.11 12.33 41.16
CA PRO A 675 -9.17 11.09 41.94
C PRO A 675 -10.11 10.03 41.37
N GLU A 676 -11.27 10.43 40.85
CA GLU A 676 -12.25 9.54 40.25
C GLU A 676 -11.74 8.89 38.95
N THR A 677 -11.03 9.64 38.11
CA THR A 677 -10.45 9.15 36.87
C THR A 677 -9.25 8.26 37.17
N LEU A 678 -8.40 8.66 38.12
CA LEU A 678 -7.26 7.86 38.59
C LEU A 678 -7.74 6.50 39.12
N GLN A 679 -8.79 6.49 39.95
CA GLN A 679 -9.35 5.25 40.48
C GLN A 679 -9.86 4.32 39.37
N GLU A 680 -10.46 4.86 38.29
CA GLU A 680 -10.87 4.05 37.13
C GLU A 680 -9.69 3.47 36.35
N VAL A 681 -8.58 4.21 36.23
CA VAL A 681 -7.34 3.71 35.62
C VAL A 681 -6.70 2.62 36.47
N GLU A 682 -6.66 2.80 37.79
CA GLU A 682 -6.05 1.85 38.75
C GLU A 682 -6.80 0.51 38.86
N LYS A 683 -8.07 0.46 38.44
CA LYS A 683 -8.82 -0.82 38.30
C LYS A 683 -8.22 -1.74 37.23
N GLY A 684 -7.32 -1.25 36.37
CA GLY A 684 -6.65 -2.03 35.34
C GLY A 684 -7.66 -2.72 34.42
N ARG A 685 -7.52 -4.03 34.22
CA ARG A 685 -8.39 -4.82 33.33
C ARG A 685 -9.89 -4.79 33.67
N TRP A 686 -10.25 -4.40 34.89
CA TRP A 686 -11.63 -4.32 35.37
C TRP A 686 -12.21 -2.90 35.31
N GLY A 687 -11.41 -1.91 34.96
CA GLY A 687 -11.82 -0.51 34.84
C GLY A 687 -12.33 -0.15 33.45
N ARG A 688 -12.83 1.07 33.31
CA ARG A 688 -13.24 1.65 32.01
C ARG A 688 -12.09 1.75 31.00
N PHE A 689 -10.86 1.84 31.52
CA PHE A 689 -9.63 1.98 30.75
C PHE A 689 -8.78 0.71 30.77
N ALA A 690 -9.40 -0.46 30.64
CA ALA A 690 -8.67 -1.73 30.52
C ALA A 690 -7.53 -1.61 29.47
N ASN A 691 -6.35 -2.14 29.80
CA ASN A 691 -5.12 -2.03 28.99
C ASN A 691 -4.55 -0.61 28.86
N TRP A 692 -4.92 0.35 29.71
CA TRP A 692 -4.36 1.71 29.67
C TRP A 692 -2.82 1.74 29.77
N PRO A 693 -2.10 2.55 28.96
CA PRO A 693 -2.56 3.32 27.79
C PRO A 693 -2.52 2.53 26.45
N HIS A 694 -2.13 1.26 26.49
CA HIS A 694 -1.93 0.35 25.37
C HIS A 694 -3.21 -0.38 24.94
N PHE A 695 -4.28 0.36 24.65
CA PHE A 695 -5.53 -0.23 24.19
C PHE A 695 -5.32 -1.17 22.98
N LYS A 696 -6.05 -2.30 22.99
CA LYS A 696 -5.99 -3.28 21.90
C LYS A 696 -6.50 -2.65 20.60
N THR A 697 -5.86 -2.99 19.49
CA THR A 697 -6.26 -2.49 18.17
C THR A 697 -7.59 -3.10 17.73
N SER A 698 -7.84 -4.34 18.10
CA SER A 698 -9.09 -5.06 17.92
C SER A 698 -9.63 -5.58 19.25
N SER A 699 -10.96 -5.74 19.34
CA SER A 699 -11.66 -6.36 20.48
C SER A 699 -11.34 -5.73 21.85
N GLN A 700 -10.97 -4.45 21.88
CA GLN A 700 -10.73 -3.70 23.12
C GLN A 700 -11.98 -3.65 24.00
N ASN A 701 -13.16 -3.55 23.39
CA ASN A 701 -14.45 -3.59 24.07
C ASN A 701 -15.25 -4.77 23.52
N SER A 702 -15.93 -5.50 24.41
CA SER A 702 -16.67 -6.71 24.04
C SER A 702 -17.67 -6.46 22.90
N GLY A 703 -17.64 -7.33 21.88
CA GLY A 703 -18.50 -7.23 20.70
C GLY A 703 -18.17 -6.09 19.74
N LYS A 704 -17.06 -5.38 19.94
CA LYS A 704 -16.59 -4.28 19.09
C LYS A 704 -15.23 -4.62 18.51
N PHE A 705 -15.10 -4.56 17.18
CA PHE A 705 -13.82 -4.81 16.52
C PHE A 705 -12.83 -3.67 16.80
N THR A 706 -12.98 -2.51 16.18
CA THR A 706 -12.01 -1.41 16.31
C THR A 706 -12.49 -0.22 17.16
N SER A 707 -13.73 -0.22 17.68
CA SER A 707 -14.31 0.97 18.32
C SER A 707 -13.98 1.10 19.81
N TYR A 708 -13.67 2.32 20.24
CA TYR A 708 -13.45 2.73 21.62
C TYR A 708 -14.65 3.47 22.21
N THR A 709 -14.71 3.54 23.55
CA THR A 709 -15.68 4.38 24.24
C THR A 709 -15.26 5.86 24.22
N PRO A 710 -16.18 6.82 24.39
CA PRO A 710 -15.84 8.24 24.48
C PRO A 710 -14.73 8.55 25.48
N GLU A 711 -14.80 7.96 26.68
CA GLU A 711 -13.81 8.18 27.72
C GLU A 711 -12.42 7.66 27.34
N GLN A 712 -12.35 6.49 26.69
CA GLN A 712 -11.10 5.91 26.19
C GLN A 712 -10.46 6.85 25.16
N VAL A 713 -11.24 7.37 24.21
CA VAL A 713 -10.75 8.31 23.18
C VAL A 713 -10.26 9.60 23.83
N ASN A 714 -11.07 10.21 24.69
CA ASN A 714 -10.75 11.50 25.30
C ASN A 714 -9.51 11.43 26.18
N LEU A 715 -9.37 10.38 27.01
CA LEU A 715 -8.21 10.23 27.90
C LEU A 715 -6.93 9.94 27.11
N LEU A 716 -6.98 9.05 26.11
CA LEU A 716 -5.82 8.71 25.31
C LEU A 716 -5.37 9.87 24.41
N ALA A 717 -6.31 10.66 23.86
CA ALA A 717 -5.97 11.84 23.10
C ALA A 717 -5.32 12.92 23.96
N ALA A 718 -5.86 13.15 25.18
CA ALA A 718 -5.24 14.05 26.15
C ALA A 718 -3.82 13.59 26.53
N PHE A 719 -3.60 12.27 26.63
CA PHE A 719 -2.27 11.73 26.87
C PHE A 719 -1.32 11.94 25.68
N GLY A 720 -1.80 11.73 24.44
CA GLY A 720 -1.07 12.08 23.22
C GLY A 720 -0.63 13.55 23.19
N GLU A 721 -1.52 14.46 23.57
CA GLU A 721 -1.24 15.89 23.72
C GLU A 721 -0.18 16.16 24.80
N TYR A 722 -0.31 15.53 25.97
CA TYR A 722 0.60 15.66 27.10
C TYR A 722 2.03 15.23 26.76
N MET A 723 2.23 14.16 25.98
CA MET A 723 3.58 13.71 25.60
C MET A 723 4.37 14.82 24.90
N ILE A 724 3.71 15.60 24.04
CA ILE A 724 4.32 16.72 23.32
C ILE A 724 4.47 17.93 24.26
N ARG A 725 3.40 18.32 24.96
CA ARG A 725 3.39 19.50 25.83
C ARG A 725 4.40 19.42 26.98
N SER A 726 4.55 18.23 27.59
CA SER A 726 5.56 17.99 28.64
C SER A 726 7.01 18.06 28.14
N ASN A 727 7.21 18.11 26.82
CA ASN A 727 8.52 18.23 26.16
C ASN A 727 8.58 19.46 25.23
N THR A 728 7.77 20.51 25.49
CA THR A 728 7.63 21.69 24.61
C THR A 728 8.97 22.28 24.17
N GLU A 729 9.92 22.48 25.08
CA GLU A 729 11.25 23.05 24.74
C GLU A 729 12.05 22.20 23.74
N MET A 730 11.90 20.87 23.77
CA MET A 730 12.52 19.97 22.81
C MET A 730 11.90 20.18 21.42
N PHE A 731 10.57 20.19 21.35
CA PHE A 731 9.84 20.38 20.10
C PHE A 731 10.09 21.77 19.49
N MET A 732 10.04 22.84 20.29
CA MET A 732 10.29 24.20 19.82
C MET A 732 11.68 24.32 19.18
N ARG A 733 12.75 23.84 19.85
CA ARG A 733 14.12 23.84 19.31
C ARG A 733 14.32 22.91 18.11
N PHE A 734 13.47 21.91 17.97
CA PHE A 734 13.57 20.97 16.86
C PHE A 734 13.02 21.59 15.57
N PHE A 735 11.89 22.28 15.66
CA PHE A 735 11.18 22.88 14.52
C PHE A 735 11.63 24.31 14.17
N GLN A 736 12.01 25.11 15.17
CA GLN A 736 12.48 26.49 15.02
C GLN A 736 14.00 26.52 15.18
#